data_AF-A0A941WUF3-F1
#
_entry.id   AF-A0A941WUF3-F1
#
_cell.length_a   1.000
_cell.length_b   1.000
_cell.length_c   1.000
_cell.angle_alpha   90.00
_cell.angle_beta   90.00
_cell.angle_gamma   90.00
#
_symmetry.space_group_name_H-M   'P 1'
#
loop_
_entity.id
_entity.type
_entity.pdbx_description
1 polymer ?
#
loop_
_entity_poly.entity_id
_entity_poly.type
_entity_poly.pdbx_seq_one_letter_code
_entity_poly.pdbx_strand_id
1 'polypeptide(L)'
;MKNSMKKNGMVALLLMGSISMYGQTTSKMTLSGRVKGFTDTPTLICDLSMEHVKPDTLLIRPDGTFSQEIVIPGVKNAFFKVHDGKDNPHSYLLYLAPDKSLHVDIVKKQDHIKLVYSGDTGPETDYTNIHRETVTLSQKFSNNTWRDIPDFDACVKYVDIQLAPVEKALTKVKNQTFVAQEKQGWKKMVEMLYFNYAIAKQQAGVDMRKDKDFMEFVNKINFNDTLQVAAIVPYIDWYVTANPDLYKKDEELPIGAVKIRVLGELTQDQGVRNNISKTLLTAQLFPQMLGADISETIPFVYREFLKISTDPQLREMAVKQLKIIDNTTPGTLAASLRMRDRQGREVTLDQLVGHGKYTYIDFWATWCGPCCKEIPFIEKLVEQYQDIRFVSISIDTDVETWEKKLASDKPAWEQYIVPGKNQIDYADTYGITNIPRFMIFDKEGRLLDAKAPRPSETKIEELFNRWKPISSYQVSGNLKTPSDTLLVAYVNTQTGRTKLDTVPSNAGAFGFDALDKNTTYAVGIIGKPKYGDVQGLMAAMFSPIRLVIIPGEKAVVTGDFRNYEITGSTFYTDLQKAKKELEADQKVVDEKQMELNALKGKNSPIDAINAVEAEIDVLKRKISDTAMEYMKTNPKQYASAVLIECVVNEKRREAFDLLDSCVKEGPMKTYAETLVKMAEAELYQKEAKKKVQVGMVAPEFKLKDLNGKDVSLTDFRGKYVVLDFWGSWCVWCIKGFPDMKKSYEKHKVKIEFISIACRDSDAKWRTAVKENALPWVQLFNDGKDIDVAALYAVNGYPTKCIIDPEGKIVRIFSGESAEFYTYLDDLLK
;
A
#
# COMPACT_ATOMS: atom_id res chain seq x y z
N MET A 1 -22.92 6.01 -29.90
CA MET A 1 -23.01 5.06 -28.77
C MET A 1 -23.29 3.65 -29.31
N LYS A 2 -22.24 2.94 -29.70
CA LYS A 2 -22.17 1.51 -30.04
C LYS A 2 -20.67 1.19 -30.16
N ASN A 3 -20.24 0.02 -29.70
CA ASN A 3 -18.87 -0.53 -29.69
C ASN A 3 -17.95 -0.18 -28.50
N SER A 4 -18.15 -0.91 -27.41
CA SER A 4 -17.12 -1.21 -26.39
C SER A 4 -17.27 -2.66 -25.94
N MET A 5 -16.93 -3.62 -26.80
CA MET A 5 -16.71 -5.02 -26.43
C MET A 5 -15.69 -5.64 -27.40
N LYS A 6 -14.42 -5.30 -27.25
CA LYS A 6 -13.27 -6.10 -27.72
C LYS A 6 -12.05 -5.83 -26.83
N LYS A 7 -12.11 -6.30 -25.59
CA LYS A 7 -10.95 -6.75 -24.81
C LYS A 7 -11.27 -8.19 -24.48
N ASN A 8 -10.57 -9.14 -25.10
CA ASN A 8 -10.44 -10.56 -24.71
C ASN A 8 -9.77 -11.35 -25.85
N GLY A 9 -8.50 -11.05 -26.13
CA GLY A 9 -7.68 -11.82 -27.09
C GLY A 9 -6.71 -12.81 -26.44
N MET A 10 -6.30 -12.57 -25.18
CA MET A 10 -5.31 -13.41 -24.47
C MET A 10 -5.90 -14.32 -23.38
N VAL A 11 -7.17 -14.12 -23.00
CA VAL A 11 -7.83 -14.92 -21.94
C VAL A 11 -8.29 -16.29 -22.45
N ALA A 12 -8.47 -16.46 -23.76
CA ALA A 12 -9.08 -17.65 -24.33
C ALA A 12 -8.16 -18.88 -24.43
N LEU A 13 -6.83 -18.72 -24.41
CA LEU A 13 -5.92 -19.86 -24.58
C LEU A 13 -5.55 -20.61 -23.29
N LEU A 14 -5.76 -20.02 -22.11
CA LEU A 14 -5.34 -20.64 -20.83
C LEU A 14 -6.47 -21.36 -20.08
N LEU A 15 -7.72 -21.25 -20.55
CA LEU A 15 -8.92 -21.86 -19.95
C LEU A 15 -9.64 -22.86 -20.89
N MET A 16 -8.92 -23.54 -21.78
CA MET A 16 -9.54 -24.59 -22.61
C MET A 16 -9.69 -25.90 -21.83
N GLY A 17 -10.79 -26.00 -21.08
CA GLY A 17 -11.45 -27.27 -20.76
C GLY A 17 -12.57 -27.51 -21.77
N SER A 18 -12.30 -28.36 -22.77
CA SER A 18 -13.25 -29.10 -23.63
C SER A 18 -14.63 -28.48 -23.91
N ILE A 19 -14.76 -27.68 -24.98
CA ILE A 19 -16.04 -27.48 -25.66
C ILE A 19 -16.18 -28.59 -26.71
N SER A 20 -16.90 -29.67 -26.38
CA SER A 20 -17.48 -30.54 -27.40
C SER A 20 -18.79 -29.90 -27.88
N MET A 21 -18.75 -29.22 -29.02
CA MET A 21 -19.95 -28.83 -29.76
C MET A 21 -20.57 -30.08 -30.38
N TYR A 22 -21.69 -30.56 -29.84
CA TYR A 22 -22.71 -31.29 -30.61
C TYR A 22 -24.10 -30.99 -30.01
N GLY A 23 -25.07 -30.81 -30.92
CA GLY A 23 -26.38 -30.15 -30.73
C GLY A 23 -27.05 -30.30 -29.38
N GLN A 24 -27.38 -29.17 -28.73
CA GLN A 24 -28.13 -29.16 -27.48
C GLN A 24 -29.56 -28.69 -27.73
N THR A 25 -30.49 -29.62 -27.49
CA THR A 25 -31.84 -29.34 -27.05
C THR A 25 -31.85 -28.23 -26.00
N THR A 26 -32.72 -27.23 -26.14
CA THR A 26 -32.90 -26.16 -25.14
C THR A 26 -33.55 -26.74 -23.88
N SER A 27 -32.77 -27.39 -23.03
CA SER A 27 -33.24 -27.86 -21.73
C SER A 27 -33.43 -26.67 -20.79
N LYS A 28 -34.55 -26.70 -20.04
CA LYS A 28 -34.95 -25.63 -19.13
C LYS A 28 -34.93 -26.16 -17.70
N MET A 29 -34.67 -25.28 -16.74
CA MET A 29 -34.81 -25.59 -15.33
C MET A 29 -35.81 -24.64 -14.69
N THR A 30 -36.53 -25.09 -13.66
CA THR A 30 -37.51 -24.28 -12.95
C THR A 30 -36.92 -23.76 -11.64
N LEU A 31 -36.70 -22.46 -11.54
CA LEU A 31 -36.33 -21.78 -10.29
C LEU A 31 -37.58 -21.14 -9.70
N SER A 32 -37.92 -21.50 -8.47
CA SER A 32 -39.09 -20.96 -7.77
C SER A 32 -38.80 -20.70 -6.30
N GLY A 33 -39.72 -20.05 -5.60
CA GLY A 33 -39.52 -19.79 -4.17
C GLY A 33 -40.57 -18.86 -3.58
N ARG A 34 -40.40 -18.57 -2.29
CA ARG A 34 -41.20 -17.58 -1.56
C ARG A 34 -40.31 -16.67 -0.72
N VAL A 35 -40.72 -15.41 -0.62
CA VAL A 35 -40.11 -14.41 0.25
C VAL A 35 -41.01 -14.17 1.48
N LYS A 36 -40.42 -14.14 2.67
CA LYS A 36 -41.15 -13.84 3.93
C LYS A 36 -40.32 -13.00 4.90
N GLY A 37 -40.99 -12.06 5.59
CA GLY A 37 -40.42 -11.32 6.73
C GLY A 37 -39.65 -10.04 6.39
N PHE A 38 -39.70 -9.57 5.13
CA PHE A 38 -39.11 -8.31 4.72
C PHE A 38 -40.10 -7.16 4.93
N THR A 39 -39.60 -5.97 5.26
CA THR A 39 -40.42 -4.73 5.37
C THR A 39 -40.86 -4.23 4.00
N ASP A 40 -39.94 -4.27 3.04
CA ASP A 40 -40.16 -3.92 1.64
C ASP A 40 -39.89 -5.12 0.74
N THR A 41 -40.49 -5.17 -0.44
CA THR A 41 -40.26 -6.25 -1.41
C THR A 41 -38.79 -6.27 -1.83
N PRO A 42 -38.02 -7.34 -1.53
CA PRO A 42 -36.62 -7.38 -1.89
C PRO A 42 -36.43 -7.54 -3.40
N THR A 43 -35.28 -7.12 -3.91
CA THR A 43 -34.90 -7.44 -5.30
C THR A 43 -34.12 -8.75 -5.33
N LEU A 44 -34.55 -9.70 -6.16
CA LEU A 44 -33.89 -10.99 -6.34
C LEU A 44 -33.22 -11.03 -7.70
N ILE A 45 -31.95 -11.39 -7.76
CA ILE A 45 -31.20 -11.49 -9.02
C ILE A 45 -30.57 -12.87 -9.11
N CYS A 46 -30.87 -13.58 -10.19
CA CYS A 46 -30.13 -14.79 -10.58
C CYS A 46 -29.09 -14.39 -11.63
N ASP A 47 -27.83 -14.39 -11.23
CA ASP A 47 -26.72 -13.85 -12.01
C ASP A 47 -25.92 -14.97 -12.68
N LEU A 48 -26.07 -15.03 -14.01
CA LEU A 48 -25.34 -15.91 -14.92
C LEU A 48 -24.29 -15.14 -15.75
N SER A 49 -23.87 -13.96 -15.30
CA SER A 49 -22.99 -13.05 -16.08
C SER A 49 -21.62 -13.61 -16.43
N MET A 50 -21.15 -14.64 -15.73
CA MET A 50 -19.96 -15.39 -16.12
C MET A 50 -20.07 -16.07 -17.49
N GLU A 51 -21.28 -16.19 -18.05
CA GLU A 51 -21.59 -16.75 -19.36
C GLU A 51 -21.93 -15.66 -20.40
N HIS A 52 -21.59 -14.40 -20.14
CA HIS A 52 -22.01 -13.24 -20.92
C HIS A 52 -23.54 -13.04 -20.99
N VAL A 53 -24.29 -13.64 -20.06
CA VAL A 53 -25.74 -13.45 -19.91
C VAL A 53 -25.99 -12.26 -19.00
N LYS A 54 -26.81 -11.29 -19.43
CA LYS A 54 -27.16 -10.15 -18.57
C LYS A 54 -27.89 -10.68 -17.31
N PRO A 55 -27.48 -10.27 -16.10
CA PRO A 55 -28.20 -10.63 -14.87
C PRO A 55 -29.68 -10.26 -15.00
N ASP A 56 -30.56 -11.18 -14.58
CA ASP A 56 -32.02 -10.99 -14.68
C ASP A 56 -32.65 -10.90 -13.28
N THR A 57 -33.59 -9.99 -13.14
CA THR A 57 -34.31 -9.76 -11.88
C THR A 57 -35.53 -10.65 -11.83
N LEU A 58 -35.67 -11.48 -10.80
CA LEU A 58 -36.83 -12.34 -10.64
C LEU A 58 -38.04 -11.51 -10.20
N LEU A 59 -39.16 -11.67 -10.91
CA LEU A 59 -40.42 -11.02 -10.56
C LEU A 59 -41.06 -11.73 -9.35
N ILE A 60 -41.20 -11.00 -8.25
CA ILE A 60 -41.96 -11.45 -7.07
C ILE A 60 -43.43 -11.06 -7.24
N ARG A 61 -44.32 -12.03 -7.12
CA ARG A 61 -45.77 -11.84 -7.15
C ARG A 61 -46.26 -11.22 -5.82
N PRO A 62 -47.45 -10.59 -5.80
CA PRO A 62 -48.01 -9.97 -4.59
C PRO A 62 -48.18 -10.93 -3.39
N ASP A 63 -48.33 -12.24 -3.64
CA ASP A 63 -48.40 -13.28 -2.60
C ASP A 63 -47.02 -13.67 -2.03
N GLY A 64 -45.96 -13.01 -2.47
CA GLY A 64 -44.57 -13.25 -2.07
C GLY A 64 -43.90 -14.41 -2.80
N THR A 65 -44.54 -15.04 -3.79
CA THR A 65 -43.94 -16.15 -4.56
C THR A 65 -43.24 -15.65 -5.82
N PHE A 66 -42.24 -16.40 -6.29
CA PHE A 66 -41.63 -16.20 -7.60
C PHE A 66 -41.44 -17.56 -8.30
N SER A 67 -41.44 -17.55 -9.63
CA SER A 67 -41.12 -18.72 -10.44
C SER A 67 -40.68 -18.28 -11.82
N GLN A 68 -39.58 -18.85 -12.32
CA GLN A 68 -39.01 -18.55 -13.62
C GLN A 68 -38.41 -19.82 -14.24
N GLU A 69 -38.62 -20.00 -15.53
CA GLU A 69 -37.87 -20.97 -16.33
C GLU A 69 -36.56 -20.36 -16.80
N ILE A 70 -35.44 -21.06 -16.55
CA ILE A 70 -34.11 -20.62 -16.95
C ILE A 70 -33.55 -21.63 -17.95
N VAL A 71 -33.12 -21.15 -19.11
CA VAL A 71 -32.47 -21.98 -20.13
C VAL A 71 -31.01 -22.18 -19.73
N ILE A 72 -30.60 -23.44 -19.57
CA ILE A 72 -29.21 -23.79 -19.24
C ILE A 72 -28.69 -24.93 -20.12
N PRO A 73 -27.53 -24.76 -20.78
CA PRO A 73 -26.92 -25.79 -21.63
C PRO A 73 -26.36 -27.00 -20.87
N GLY A 74 -26.29 -26.91 -19.54
CA GLY A 74 -25.67 -27.93 -18.69
C GLY A 74 -25.72 -27.54 -17.23
N VAL A 75 -25.23 -28.45 -16.37
CA VAL A 75 -25.09 -28.23 -14.94
C VAL A 75 -24.17 -27.03 -14.69
N LYS A 76 -24.56 -26.11 -13.80
CA LYS A 76 -23.78 -24.93 -13.46
C LYS A 76 -24.11 -24.36 -12.08
N ASN A 77 -23.20 -23.56 -11.55
CA ASN A 77 -23.46 -22.71 -10.39
C ASN A 77 -23.84 -21.29 -10.84
N ALA A 78 -24.80 -20.67 -10.15
CA ALA A 78 -25.20 -19.28 -10.38
C ALA A 78 -25.12 -18.47 -9.09
N PHE A 79 -24.77 -17.18 -9.18
CA PHE A 79 -24.87 -16.29 -8.02
C PHE A 79 -26.31 -15.84 -7.84
N PHE A 80 -26.84 -16.03 -6.63
CA PHE A 80 -28.17 -15.57 -6.27
C PHE A 80 -28.07 -14.44 -5.24
N LYS A 81 -28.50 -13.25 -5.66
CA LYS A 81 -28.37 -12.02 -4.88
C LYS A 81 -29.74 -11.62 -4.34
N VAL A 82 -29.79 -11.35 -3.04
CA VAL A 82 -30.97 -10.82 -2.35
C VAL A 82 -30.67 -9.40 -1.88
N HIS A 83 -31.37 -8.43 -2.44
CA HIS A 83 -31.26 -7.02 -2.10
C HIS A 83 -32.41 -6.63 -1.18
N ASP A 84 -32.10 -6.29 0.08
CA ASP A 84 -33.08 -5.95 1.11
C ASP A 84 -33.09 -4.44 1.45
N GLY A 85 -32.54 -3.60 0.56
CA GLY A 85 -32.45 -2.14 0.73
C GLY A 85 -31.11 -1.63 1.28
N LYS A 86 -30.13 -2.50 1.52
CA LYS A 86 -28.75 -2.12 1.91
C LYS A 86 -27.81 -2.00 0.71
N ASP A 87 -26.76 -1.18 0.83
CA ASP A 87 -25.77 -0.93 -0.23
C ASP A 87 -25.11 -2.20 -0.80
N ASN A 88 -25.01 -3.28 -0.01
CA ASN A 88 -24.42 -4.55 -0.45
C ASN A 88 -25.44 -5.72 -0.40
N PRO A 89 -25.69 -6.42 -1.53
CA PRO A 89 -26.60 -7.57 -1.57
C PRO A 89 -26.03 -8.81 -0.86
N HIS A 90 -26.90 -9.56 -0.21
CA HIS A 90 -26.57 -10.90 0.29
C HIS A 90 -26.43 -11.88 -0.88
N SER A 91 -25.30 -12.57 -0.99
CA SER A 91 -24.95 -13.41 -2.15
C SER A 91 -24.78 -14.88 -1.78
N TYR A 92 -25.53 -15.75 -2.48
CA TYR A 92 -25.56 -17.20 -2.34
C TYR A 92 -25.18 -17.88 -3.67
N LEU A 93 -24.89 -19.18 -3.63
CA LEU A 93 -24.68 -19.99 -4.84
C LEU A 93 -25.88 -20.91 -5.06
N LEU A 94 -26.36 -21.04 -6.30
CA LEU A 94 -27.39 -22.01 -6.68
C LEU A 94 -26.79 -23.07 -7.59
N TYR A 95 -27.05 -24.34 -7.30
CA TYR A 95 -26.70 -25.45 -8.19
C TYR A 95 -27.87 -25.72 -9.14
N LEU A 96 -27.68 -25.39 -10.42
CA LEU A 96 -28.70 -25.50 -11.46
C LEU A 96 -28.38 -26.66 -12.39
N ALA A 97 -29.37 -27.52 -12.65
CA ALA A 97 -29.24 -28.66 -13.56
C ALA A 97 -30.39 -28.66 -14.59
N PRO A 98 -30.13 -29.02 -15.86
CA PRO A 98 -31.17 -29.03 -16.89
C PRO A 98 -32.30 -30.00 -16.55
N ASP A 99 -33.54 -29.63 -16.87
CA ASP A 99 -34.76 -30.42 -16.66
C ASP A 99 -35.03 -30.79 -15.19
N LYS A 100 -34.48 -29.98 -14.26
CA LYS A 100 -34.63 -30.10 -12.81
C LYS A 100 -35.29 -28.86 -12.21
N SER A 101 -35.82 -29.02 -11.00
CA SER A 101 -36.40 -27.95 -10.20
C SER A 101 -35.50 -27.53 -9.04
N LEU A 102 -35.48 -26.23 -8.74
CA LEU A 102 -34.92 -25.66 -7.51
C LEU A 102 -35.95 -24.73 -6.89
N HIS A 103 -36.27 -24.96 -5.61
CA HIS A 103 -37.15 -24.11 -4.83
C HIS A 103 -36.35 -23.45 -3.69
N VAL A 104 -36.43 -22.11 -3.59
CA VAL A 104 -35.64 -21.30 -2.65
C VAL A 104 -36.57 -20.43 -1.80
N ASP A 105 -36.81 -20.85 -0.56
CA ASP A 105 -37.55 -20.04 0.41
C ASP A 105 -36.62 -19.08 1.13
N ILE A 106 -36.92 -17.78 1.06
CA ILE A 106 -36.10 -16.68 1.56
C ILE A 106 -36.81 -16.06 2.76
N VAL A 107 -36.26 -16.27 3.96
CA VAL A 107 -36.84 -15.79 5.21
C VAL A 107 -35.91 -14.77 5.85
N LYS A 108 -36.36 -13.52 5.94
CA LYS A 108 -35.68 -12.50 6.73
C LYS A 108 -35.90 -12.77 8.22
N LYS A 109 -34.81 -12.93 8.96
CA LYS A 109 -34.77 -12.96 10.43
C LYS A 109 -34.28 -11.60 10.95
N GLN A 110 -34.35 -11.40 12.27
CA GLN A 110 -34.02 -10.12 12.91
C GLN A 110 -32.59 -9.64 12.58
N ASP A 111 -31.64 -10.56 12.43
CA ASP A 111 -30.22 -10.31 12.29
C ASP A 111 -29.61 -10.83 10.96
N HIS A 112 -30.26 -11.76 10.26
CA HIS A 112 -29.75 -12.33 9.00
C HIS A 112 -30.86 -12.77 8.03
N ILE A 113 -30.50 -13.13 6.81
CA ILE A 113 -31.40 -13.78 5.84
C ILE A 113 -31.10 -15.28 5.87
N LYS A 114 -32.14 -16.11 5.97
CA LYS A 114 -32.03 -17.57 5.90
C LYS A 114 -32.71 -18.09 4.65
N LEU A 115 -31.99 -18.89 3.87
CA LEU A 115 -32.53 -19.60 2.72
C LEU A 115 -32.80 -21.06 3.09
N VAL A 116 -33.88 -21.62 2.54
CA VAL A 116 -34.20 -23.05 2.61
C VAL A 116 -34.37 -23.56 1.19
N TYR A 117 -33.60 -24.60 0.86
CA TYR A 117 -33.54 -25.15 -0.49
C TYR A 117 -34.32 -26.47 -0.56
N SER A 118 -35.13 -26.62 -1.60
CA SER A 118 -35.86 -27.85 -1.92
C SER A 118 -36.02 -28.00 -3.44
N GLY A 119 -36.77 -29.01 -3.89
CA GLY A 119 -36.77 -29.43 -5.30
C GLY A 119 -35.64 -30.43 -5.59
N ASP A 120 -35.43 -30.73 -6.87
CA ASP A 120 -34.50 -31.75 -7.32
C ASP A 120 -33.03 -31.43 -6.99
N THR A 121 -32.62 -30.15 -7.10
CA THR A 121 -31.24 -29.71 -6.80
C THR A 121 -31.10 -28.97 -5.46
N GLY A 122 -32.12 -29.07 -4.61
CA GLY A 122 -32.14 -28.46 -3.28
C GLY A 122 -30.98 -28.93 -2.40
N PRO A 123 -30.73 -30.24 -2.25
CA PRO A 123 -29.63 -30.76 -1.44
C PRO A 123 -28.24 -30.31 -1.92
N GLU A 124 -27.96 -30.31 -3.24
CA GLU A 124 -26.70 -29.85 -3.82
C GLU A 124 -26.47 -28.35 -3.54
N THR A 125 -27.55 -27.56 -3.64
CA THR A 125 -27.51 -26.12 -3.34
C THR A 125 -27.27 -25.87 -1.84
N ASP A 126 -27.93 -26.61 -0.95
CA ASP A 126 -27.73 -26.53 0.50
C ASP A 126 -26.29 -26.87 0.86
N TYR A 127 -25.77 -27.99 0.36
CA TYR A 127 -24.37 -28.39 0.54
C TYR A 127 -23.39 -27.31 0.05
N THR A 128 -23.58 -26.78 -1.16
CA THR A 128 -22.67 -25.79 -1.75
C THR A 128 -22.57 -24.52 -0.90
N ASN A 129 -23.68 -24.04 -0.33
CA ASN A 129 -23.66 -22.87 0.55
C ASN A 129 -23.07 -23.19 1.92
N ILE A 130 -23.41 -24.33 2.53
CA ILE A 130 -22.82 -24.75 3.81
C ILE A 130 -21.30 -24.92 3.68
N HIS A 131 -20.83 -25.54 2.59
CA HIS A 131 -19.42 -25.68 2.28
C HIS A 131 -18.75 -24.29 2.14
N ARG A 132 -19.32 -23.40 1.32
CA ARG A 132 -18.80 -22.03 1.12
C ARG A 132 -18.77 -21.22 2.42
N GLU A 133 -19.82 -21.26 3.22
CA GLU A 133 -19.88 -20.57 4.51
C GLU A 133 -18.81 -21.08 5.47
N THR A 134 -18.63 -22.40 5.54
CA THR A 134 -17.68 -23.03 6.46
C THR A 134 -16.23 -22.80 6.02
N VAL A 135 -15.92 -23.02 4.75
CA VAL A 135 -14.53 -23.05 4.25
C VAL A 135 -14.07 -21.68 3.74
N THR A 136 -14.93 -20.96 3.01
CA THR A 136 -14.52 -19.76 2.27
C THR A 136 -14.83 -18.48 3.03
N LEU A 137 -15.98 -18.40 3.71
CA LEU A 137 -16.43 -17.15 4.36
C LEU A 137 -16.11 -17.09 5.85
N SER A 138 -15.88 -18.23 6.50
CA SER A 138 -15.60 -18.26 7.94
C SER A 138 -14.15 -17.90 8.26
N GLN A 139 -13.93 -17.37 9.46
CA GLN A 139 -12.58 -17.16 10.03
C GLN A 139 -12.01 -18.44 10.68
N LYS A 140 -12.71 -19.58 10.59
CA LYS A 140 -12.32 -20.83 11.27
C LYS A 140 -10.97 -21.36 10.77
N PHE A 141 -10.65 -21.11 9.51
CA PHE A 141 -9.41 -21.54 8.88
C PHE A 141 -8.44 -20.38 8.64
N SER A 142 -8.49 -19.36 9.49
CA SER A 142 -7.60 -18.19 9.43
C SER A 142 -6.20 -18.47 9.98
N ASN A 143 -5.21 -17.68 9.56
CA ASN A 143 -3.84 -17.76 10.09
C ASN A 143 -3.77 -17.58 11.61
N ASN A 144 -4.64 -16.76 12.20
CA ASN A 144 -4.66 -16.59 13.66
C ASN A 144 -5.12 -17.86 14.35
N THR A 145 -6.20 -18.48 13.85
CA THR A 145 -6.70 -19.75 14.37
C THR A 145 -5.62 -20.83 14.30
N TRP A 146 -4.91 -20.93 13.18
CA TRP A 146 -3.86 -21.93 12.99
C TRP A 146 -2.70 -21.80 13.98
N ARG A 147 -2.34 -20.57 14.36
CA ARG A 147 -1.25 -20.32 15.32
C ARG A 147 -1.59 -20.84 16.72
N ASP A 148 -2.86 -20.78 17.10
CA ASP A 148 -3.32 -21.16 18.45
C ASP A 148 -3.50 -22.67 18.62
N ILE A 149 -3.60 -23.44 17.53
CA ILE A 149 -3.70 -24.90 17.58
C ILE A 149 -2.34 -25.49 17.99
N PRO A 150 -2.24 -26.29 19.07
CA PRO A 150 -0.95 -26.64 19.68
C PRO A 150 -0.03 -27.47 18.78
N ASP A 151 -0.56 -28.53 18.17
CA ASP A 151 0.18 -29.53 17.40
C ASP A 151 -0.63 -30.03 16.18
N PHE A 152 -0.01 -30.87 15.34
CA PHE A 152 -0.64 -31.35 14.11
C PHE A 152 -1.83 -32.29 14.39
N ASP A 153 -1.78 -33.12 15.42
CA ASP A 153 -2.91 -33.97 15.83
C ASP A 153 -4.15 -33.15 16.22
N ALA A 154 -3.94 -32.04 16.96
CA ALA A 154 -5.00 -31.09 17.27
C ALA A 154 -5.51 -30.38 16.01
N CYS A 155 -4.65 -30.12 15.02
CA CYS A 155 -5.06 -29.56 13.72
C CYS A 155 -6.00 -30.50 12.98
N VAL A 156 -5.65 -31.79 12.88
CA VAL A 156 -6.49 -32.82 12.23
C VAL A 156 -7.87 -32.86 12.88
N LYS A 157 -7.92 -32.99 14.21
CA LYS A 157 -9.19 -33.01 14.98
C LYS A 157 -10.00 -31.73 14.79
N TYR A 158 -9.32 -30.58 14.78
CA TYR A 158 -9.99 -29.29 14.57
C TYR A 158 -10.64 -29.22 13.19
N VAL A 159 -9.93 -29.60 12.13
CA VAL A 159 -10.44 -29.64 10.76
C VAL A 159 -11.66 -30.55 10.67
N ASP A 160 -11.58 -31.76 11.23
CA ASP A 160 -12.70 -32.71 11.23
C ASP A 160 -13.95 -32.14 11.93
N ILE A 161 -13.77 -31.53 13.11
CA ILE A 161 -14.87 -30.89 13.85
C ILE A 161 -15.51 -29.77 13.04
N GLN A 162 -14.70 -28.91 12.40
CA GLN A 162 -15.23 -27.78 11.64
C GLN A 162 -15.94 -28.22 10.36
N LEU A 163 -15.54 -29.33 9.75
CA LEU A 163 -16.13 -29.83 8.51
C LEU A 163 -17.31 -30.81 8.73
N ALA A 164 -17.57 -31.28 9.96
CA ALA A 164 -18.71 -32.14 10.27
C ALA A 164 -20.08 -31.63 9.73
N PRO A 165 -20.41 -30.32 9.76
CA PRO A 165 -21.65 -29.81 9.15
C PRO A 165 -21.68 -29.98 7.63
N VAL A 166 -20.54 -29.82 6.96
CA VAL A 166 -20.39 -30.01 5.51
C VAL A 166 -20.60 -31.48 5.16
N GLU A 167 -20.08 -32.39 5.98
CA GLU A 167 -20.23 -33.85 5.79
C GLU A 167 -21.69 -34.25 5.88
N LYS A 168 -22.36 -33.78 6.94
CA LYS A 168 -23.77 -34.00 7.19
C LYS A 168 -24.68 -33.41 6.10
N ALA A 169 -24.27 -32.32 5.46
CA ALA A 169 -24.99 -31.78 4.32
C ALA A 169 -24.84 -32.69 3.10
N LEU A 170 -23.62 -33.19 2.84
CA LEU A 170 -23.32 -34.05 1.70
C LEU A 170 -24.09 -35.38 1.76
N THR A 171 -24.34 -35.94 2.95
CA THR A 171 -25.13 -37.18 3.09
C THR A 171 -26.59 -37.04 2.63
N LYS A 172 -27.10 -35.81 2.48
CA LYS A 172 -28.46 -35.56 1.97
C LYS A 172 -28.51 -35.52 0.45
N VAL A 173 -27.37 -35.40 -0.23
CA VAL A 173 -27.28 -35.33 -1.69
C VAL A 173 -27.43 -36.74 -2.28
N LYS A 174 -28.40 -36.90 -3.19
CA LYS A 174 -28.68 -38.21 -3.83
C LYS A 174 -27.81 -38.47 -5.07
N ASN A 175 -27.37 -37.41 -5.76
CA ASN A 175 -26.56 -37.50 -6.96
C ASN A 175 -25.17 -38.07 -6.66
N GLN A 176 -24.94 -39.34 -7.02
CA GLN A 176 -23.69 -40.04 -6.71
C GLN A 176 -22.48 -39.45 -7.46
N THR A 177 -22.68 -38.91 -8.66
CA THR A 177 -21.60 -38.25 -9.42
C THR A 177 -21.15 -36.97 -8.70
N PHE A 178 -22.11 -36.16 -8.22
CA PHE A 178 -21.82 -34.98 -7.42
C PHE A 178 -21.08 -35.36 -6.13
N VAL A 179 -21.59 -36.35 -5.38
CA VAL A 179 -20.96 -36.81 -4.13
C VAL A 179 -19.53 -37.30 -4.36
N ALA A 180 -19.28 -38.05 -5.43
CA ALA A 180 -17.94 -38.53 -5.75
C ALA A 180 -16.98 -37.38 -6.09
N GLN A 181 -17.42 -36.40 -6.89
CA GLN A 181 -16.63 -35.22 -7.24
C GLN A 181 -16.30 -34.37 -6.01
N GLU A 182 -17.29 -34.12 -5.15
CA GLU A 182 -17.10 -33.36 -3.92
C GLU A 182 -16.17 -34.05 -2.92
N LYS A 183 -16.30 -35.37 -2.73
CA LYS A 183 -15.36 -36.13 -1.88
C LYS A 183 -13.93 -36.06 -2.39
N GLN A 184 -13.73 -36.07 -3.71
CA GLN A 184 -12.40 -35.91 -4.30
C GLN A 184 -11.85 -34.49 -4.08
N GLY A 185 -12.69 -33.46 -4.26
CA GLY A 185 -12.32 -32.06 -3.98
C GLY A 185 -12.01 -31.81 -2.50
N TRP A 186 -12.77 -32.43 -1.61
CA TRP A 186 -12.60 -32.35 -0.18
C TRP A 186 -11.22 -32.84 0.26
N LYS A 187 -10.79 -34.05 -0.19
CA LYS A 187 -9.47 -34.59 0.15
C LYS A 187 -8.36 -33.57 -0.15
N LYS A 188 -8.41 -32.99 -1.35
CA LYS A 188 -7.46 -31.95 -1.81
C LYS A 188 -7.50 -30.70 -0.93
N MET A 189 -8.69 -30.25 -0.55
CA MET A 189 -8.87 -29.10 0.33
C MET A 189 -8.29 -29.34 1.73
N VAL A 190 -8.52 -30.52 2.32
CA VAL A 190 -8.01 -30.86 3.65
C VAL A 190 -6.47 -30.88 3.66
N GLU A 191 -5.85 -31.47 2.64
CA GLU A 191 -4.39 -31.42 2.47
C GLU A 191 -3.87 -29.98 2.42
N MET A 192 -4.56 -29.09 1.69
CA MET A 192 -4.23 -27.66 1.66
C MET A 192 -4.38 -26.99 3.04
N LEU A 193 -5.42 -27.32 3.82
CA LEU A 193 -5.60 -26.76 5.18
C LEU A 193 -4.46 -27.16 6.12
N TYR A 194 -3.96 -28.40 6.02
CA TYR A 194 -2.80 -28.86 6.79
C TYR A 194 -1.53 -28.09 6.44
N PHE A 195 -1.30 -27.79 5.17
CA PHE A 195 -0.20 -26.91 4.77
C PHE A 195 -0.39 -25.46 5.23
N ASN A 196 -1.62 -24.93 5.20
CA ASN A 196 -1.91 -23.60 5.75
C ASN A 196 -1.60 -23.51 7.24
N TYR A 197 -1.95 -24.54 8.01
CA TYR A 197 -1.54 -24.68 9.41
C TYR A 197 -0.03 -24.64 9.57
N ALA A 198 0.70 -25.48 8.81
CA ALA A 198 2.15 -25.56 8.90
C ALA A 198 2.84 -24.24 8.51
N ILE A 199 2.36 -23.54 7.47
CA ILE A 199 2.86 -22.22 7.08
C ILE A 199 2.62 -21.19 8.19
N ALA A 200 1.42 -21.17 8.79
CA ALA A 200 1.10 -20.25 9.87
C ALA A 200 1.98 -20.48 11.12
N LYS A 201 2.29 -21.74 11.44
CA LYS A 201 3.23 -22.14 12.49
C LYS A 201 4.67 -21.74 12.17
N GLN A 202 5.12 -21.98 10.94
CA GLN A 202 6.44 -21.56 10.47
C GLN A 202 6.63 -20.05 10.59
N GLN A 203 5.63 -19.27 10.20
CA GLN A 203 5.63 -17.81 10.34
C GLN A 203 5.59 -17.34 11.81
N ALA A 204 5.12 -18.18 12.74
CA ALA A 204 5.15 -17.93 14.18
C ALA A 204 6.45 -18.42 14.84
N GLY A 205 7.45 -18.85 14.06
CA GLY A 205 8.76 -19.28 14.56
C GLY A 205 8.85 -20.76 14.94
N VAL A 206 7.83 -21.57 14.65
CA VAL A 206 7.84 -23.02 14.89
C VAL A 206 8.37 -23.73 13.65
N ASP A 207 9.49 -24.45 13.77
CA ASP A 207 10.07 -25.21 12.65
C ASP A 207 9.29 -26.51 12.39
N MET A 208 8.32 -26.44 11.48
CA MET A 208 7.43 -27.57 11.17
C MET A 208 8.16 -28.76 10.53
N ARG A 209 9.40 -28.58 10.05
CA ARG A 209 10.24 -29.71 9.60
C ARG A 209 10.61 -30.66 10.74
N LYS A 210 10.48 -30.21 11.99
CA LYS A 210 10.76 -31.01 13.20
C LYS A 210 9.50 -31.65 13.80
N ASP A 211 8.32 -31.30 13.31
CA ASP A 211 7.06 -31.90 13.74
C ASP A 211 6.92 -33.29 13.10
N LYS A 212 6.96 -34.33 13.91
CA LYS A 212 7.00 -35.71 13.44
C LYS A 212 5.73 -36.10 12.69
N ASP A 213 4.57 -35.73 13.22
CA ASP A 213 3.27 -36.18 12.70
C ASP A 213 2.93 -35.43 11.41
N PHE A 214 3.24 -34.15 11.36
CA PHE A 214 3.15 -33.38 10.12
C PHE A 214 4.10 -33.93 9.04
N MET A 215 5.34 -34.26 9.40
CA MET A 215 6.28 -34.84 8.43
C MET A 215 5.87 -36.26 7.97
N GLU A 216 5.17 -37.04 8.80
CA GLU A 216 4.58 -38.30 8.37
C GLU A 216 3.50 -38.08 7.30
N PHE A 217 2.66 -37.06 7.47
CA PHE A 217 1.72 -36.62 6.43
C PHE A 217 2.44 -36.22 5.14
N VAL A 218 3.46 -35.37 5.23
CA VAL A 218 4.26 -34.92 4.08
C VAL A 218 4.90 -36.10 3.33
N ASN A 219 5.44 -37.08 4.05
CA ASN A 219 6.10 -38.25 3.46
C ASN A 219 5.15 -39.18 2.70
N LYS A 220 3.82 -39.06 2.90
CA LYS A 220 2.81 -39.83 2.16
C LYS A 220 2.43 -39.21 0.82
N ILE A 221 2.88 -37.98 0.53
CA ILE A 221 2.59 -37.29 -0.74
C ILE A 221 3.39 -37.94 -1.87
N ASN A 222 2.70 -38.29 -2.96
CA ASN A 222 3.35 -38.81 -4.16
C ASN A 222 3.62 -37.67 -5.15
N PHE A 223 4.85 -37.19 -5.19
CA PHE A 223 5.28 -36.10 -6.09
C PHE A 223 5.31 -36.48 -7.57
N ASN A 224 5.07 -37.74 -7.93
CA ASN A 224 4.97 -38.21 -9.32
C ASN A 224 3.51 -38.46 -9.75
N ASP A 225 2.52 -38.13 -8.92
CA ASP A 225 1.10 -38.33 -9.21
C ASP A 225 0.42 -37.03 -9.69
N THR A 226 -0.01 -37.02 -10.95
CA THR A 226 -0.71 -35.87 -11.56
C THR A 226 -2.08 -35.59 -10.95
N LEU A 227 -2.66 -36.50 -10.15
CA LEU A 227 -3.91 -36.28 -9.42
C LEU A 227 -3.69 -35.59 -8.05
N GLN A 228 -2.46 -35.57 -7.54
CA GLN A 228 -2.06 -34.92 -6.28
C GLN A 228 -1.54 -33.48 -6.48
N VAL A 229 -1.77 -32.88 -7.64
CA VAL A 229 -1.42 -31.49 -7.96
C VAL A 229 -1.80 -30.48 -6.87
N ALA A 230 -2.95 -30.71 -6.22
CA ALA A 230 -3.46 -29.85 -5.16
C ALA A 230 -2.69 -29.93 -3.84
N ALA A 231 -1.90 -31.00 -3.61
CA ALA A 231 -1.02 -31.13 -2.45
C ALA A 231 0.40 -30.63 -2.75
N ILE A 232 0.87 -30.81 -4.00
CA ILE A 232 2.23 -30.44 -4.40
C ILE A 232 2.44 -28.92 -4.36
N VAL A 233 1.48 -28.10 -4.80
CA VAL A 233 1.62 -26.64 -4.75
C VAL A 233 1.70 -26.12 -3.30
N PRO A 234 0.78 -26.46 -2.38
CA PRO A 234 0.90 -26.09 -0.97
C PRO A 234 2.15 -26.64 -0.30
N TYR A 235 2.60 -27.85 -0.68
CA TYR A 235 3.90 -28.37 -0.23
C TYR A 235 5.05 -27.48 -0.65
N ILE A 236 5.14 -27.07 -1.93
CA ILE A 236 6.20 -26.19 -2.42
C ILE A 236 6.16 -24.85 -1.67
N ASP A 237 4.97 -24.29 -1.45
CA ASP A 237 4.78 -23.03 -0.71
C ASP A 237 5.31 -23.15 0.73
N TRP A 238 4.96 -24.23 1.43
CA TRP A 238 5.46 -24.51 2.77
C TRP A 238 6.97 -24.76 2.77
N TYR A 239 7.47 -25.61 1.86
CA TYR A 239 8.88 -26.01 1.81
C TYR A 239 9.81 -24.81 1.58
N VAL A 240 9.43 -23.93 0.66
CA VAL A 240 10.17 -22.69 0.40
C VAL A 240 10.13 -21.74 1.61
N THR A 241 9.01 -21.70 2.35
CA THR A 241 8.90 -20.93 3.60
C THR A 241 9.76 -21.52 4.72
N ALA A 242 9.83 -22.85 4.81
CA ALA A 242 10.59 -23.58 5.83
C ALA A 242 12.10 -23.59 5.56
N ASN A 243 12.54 -23.27 4.34
CA ASN A 243 13.94 -23.26 3.94
C ASN A 243 14.38 -21.89 3.37
N PRO A 244 14.48 -20.85 4.22
CA PRO A 244 14.86 -19.50 3.79
C PRO A 244 16.32 -19.39 3.31
N ASP A 245 17.13 -20.44 3.44
CA ASP A 245 18.48 -20.45 2.86
C ASP A 245 18.47 -20.79 1.36
N LEU A 246 17.33 -21.24 0.79
CA LEU A 246 17.18 -21.44 -0.66
C LEU A 246 17.39 -20.15 -1.46
N TYR A 247 17.35 -18.99 -0.80
CA TYR A 247 17.62 -17.67 -1.40
C TYR A 247 19.09 -17.24 -1.36
N LYS A 248 20.00 -18.04 -0.76
CA LYS A 248 21.39 -17.63 -0.46
C LYS A 248 22.46 -18.23 -1.37
N LYS A 249 22.09 -19.05 -2.35
CA LYS A 249 23.04 -19.64 -3.30
C LYS A 249 22.83 -19.03 -4.68
N ASP A 250 23.69 -18.05 -4.97
CA ASP A 250 23.92 -17.43 -6.28
C ASP A 250 22.67 -16.81 -6.93
N GLU A 251 22.62 -15.46 -6.92
CA GLU A 251 21.57 -14.61 -7.50
C GLU A 251 20.28 -14.52 -6.66
N GLU A 252 19.90 -13.31 -6.25
CA GLU A 252 18.67 -12.98 -5.51
C GLU A 252 17.41 -13.34 -6.33
N LEU A 253 17.07 -14.63 -6.42
CA LEU A 253 15.95 -15.09 -7.23
C LEU A 253 14.63 -14.82 -6.53
N PRO A 254 13.62 -14.29 -7.27
CA PRO A 254 12.30 -14.07 -6.71
C PRO A 254 11.66 -15.41 -6.32
N ILE A 255 10.84 -15.37 -5.27
CA ILE A 255 10.20 -16.56 -4.69
C ILE A 255 9.47 -17.42 -5.73
N GLY A 256 8.81 -16.82 -6.72
CA GLY A 256 8.14 -17.54 -7.81
C GLY A 256 9.10 -18.41 -8.64
N ALA A 257 10.32 -17.93 -8.91
CA ALA A 257 11.34 -18.67 -9.64
C ALA A 257 11.90 -19.82 -8.78
N VAL A 258 12.13 -19.56 -7.49
CA VAL A 258 12.55 -20.59 -6.52
C VAL A 258 11.52 -21.73 -6.45
N LYS A 259 10.22 -21.43 -6.42
CA LYS A 259 9.16 -22.46 -6.44
C LYS A 259 9.23 -23.36 -7.67
N ILE A 260 9.50 -22.80 -8.84
CA ILE A 260 9.66 -23.56 -10.09
C ILE A 260 10.93 -24.42 -10.05
N ARG A 261 12.04 -23.87 -9.56
CA ARG A 261 13.28 -24.63 -9.38
C ARG A 261 13.08 -25.83 -8.45
N VAL A 262 12.47 -25.60 -7.30
CA VAL A 262 12.12 -26.64 -6.32
C VAL A 262 11.27 -27.72 -6.97
N LEU A 263 10.27 -27.38 -7.78
CA LEU A 263 9.50 -28.37 -8.55
C LEU A 263 10.41 -29.23 -9.46
N GLY A 264 11.38 -28.63 -10.13
CA GLY A 264 12.35 -29.34 -10.95
C GLY A 264 13.19 -30.35 -10.15
N GLU A 265 13.53 -30.01 -8.91
CA GLU A 265 14.28 -30.89 -7.99
C GLU A 265 13.39 -31.98 -7.39
N LEU A 266 12.11 -31.70 -7.14
CA LEU A 266 11.18 -32.62 -6.46
C LEU A 266 10.77 -33.83 -7.31
N THR A 267 10.67 -33.67 -8.62
CA THR A 267 10.20 -34.75 -9.50
C THR A 267 10.85 -34.66 -10.88
N GLN A 268 11.06 -35.81 -11.51
CA GLN A 268 11.47 -35.95 -12.91
C GLN A 268 10.30 -36.30 -13.83
N ASP A 269 9.08 -36.50 -13.30
CA ASP A 269 7.90 -36.80 -14.11
C ASP A 269 7.50 -35.57 -14.94
N GLN A 270 7.52 -35.72 -16.26
CA GLN A 270 7.28 -34.59 -17.15
C GLN A 270 5.81 -34.15 -17.19
N GLY A 271 4.87 -35.08 -16.96
CA GLY A 271 3.45 -34.77 -16.88
C GLY A 271 3.14 -33.90 -15.67
N VAL A 272 3.74 -34.24 -14.51
CA VAL A 272 3.67 -33.44 -13.29
C VAL A 272 4.37 -32.10 -13.49
N ARG A 273 5.60 -32.08 -14.00
CA ARG A 273 6.33 -30.82 -14.26
C ARG A 273 5.53 -29.87 -15.14
N ASN A 274 4.99 -30.34 -16.26
CA ASN A 274 4.19 -29.51 -17.15
C ASN A 274 2.92 -28.98 -16.46
N ASN A 275 2.21 -29.83 -15.71
CA ASN A 275 0.98 -29.44 -15.03
C ASN A 275 1.23 -28.45 -13.87
N ILE A 276 2.16 -28.76 -12.96
CA ILE A 276 2.44 -27.91 -11.79
C ILE A 276 3.12 -26.61 -12.22
N SER A 277 4.08 -26.65 -13.13
CA SER A 277 4.76 -25.43 -13.58
C SER A 277 3.81 -24.48 -14.30
N LYS A 278 2.80 -25.00 -15.02
CA LYS A 278 1.71 -24.20 -15.58
C LYS A 278 0.91 -23.51 -14.47
N THR A 279 0.53 -24.24 -13.42
CA THR A 279 -0.20 -23.67 -12.26
C THR A 279 0.62 -22.59 -11.57
N LEU A 280 1.90 -22.84 -11.29
CA LEU A 280 2.81 -21.89 -10.66
C LEU A 280 3.03 -20.65 -11.53
N LEU A 281 3.28 -20.82 -12.82
CA LEU A 281 3.42 -19.72 -13.78
C LEU A 281 2.14 -18.88 -13.83
N THR A 282 0.97 -19.52 -13.91
CA THR A 282 -0.33 -18.84 -13.93
C THR A 282 -0.54 -18.02 -12.64
N ALA A 283 -0.18 -18.57 -11.48
CA ALA A 283 -0.24 -17.84 -10.22
C ALA A 283 0.68 -16.61 -10.20
N GLN A 284 1.87 -16.68 -10.83
CA GLN A 284 2.77 -15.52 -10.97
C GLN A 284 2.26 -14.46 -11.94
N LEU A 285 1.50 -14.85 -12.97
CA LEU A 285 0.89 -13.93 -13.93
C LEU A 285 -0.42 -13.31 -13.41
N PHE A 286 -1.07 -13.91 -12.42
CA PHE A 286 -2.34 -13.45 -11.90
C PHE A 286 -2.31 -11.99 -11.38
N PRO A 287 -1.29 -11.53 -10.62
CA PRO A 287 -1.18 -10.12 -10.25
C PRO A 287 -1.17 -9.17 -11.46
N GLN A 288 -0.51 -9.55 -12.56
CA GLN A 288 -0.50 -8.76 -13.78
C GLN A 288 -1.89 -8.64 -14.41
N MET A 289 -2.71 -9.71 -14.32
CA MET A 289 -4.11 -9.66 -14.76
C MET A 289 -4.94 -8.68 -13.91
N LEU A 290 -4.55 -8.47 -12.66
CA LEU A 290 -5.13 -7.47 -11.75
C LEU A 290 -4.50 -6.08 -11.89
N GLY A 291 -3.54 -5.90 -12.80
CA GLY A 291 -2.88 -4.63 -13.09
C GLY A 291 -1.59 -4.37 -12.30
N ALA A 292 -1.06 -5.35 -11.56
CA ALA A 292 0.24 -5.23 -10.90
C ALA A 292 1.39 -5.28 -11.90
N ASP A 293 2.46 -4.54 -11.62
CA ASP A 293 3.72 -4.65 -12.37
C ASP A 293 4.55 -5.82 -11.84
N ILE A 294 4.93 -6.73 -12.73
CA ILE A 294 5.74 -7.92 -12.43
C ILE A 294 7.01 -7.99 -13.29
N SER A 295 7.33 -6.90 -14.00
CA SER A 295 8.38 -6.87 -15.02
C SER A 295 9.77 -7.24 -14.49
N GLU A 296 10.06 -6.96 -13.22
CA GLU A 296 11.34 -7.28 -12.59
C GLU A 296 11.46 -8.77 -12.21
N THR A 297 10.38 -9.42 -11.80
CA THR A 297 10.42 -10.78 -11.25
C THR A 297 10.09 -11.86 -12.27
N ILE A 298 9.19 -11.56 -13.21
CA ILE A 298 8.72 -12.54 -14.19
C ILE A 298 9.80 -13.10 -15.13
N PRO A 299 10.90 -12.40 -15.49
CA PRO A 299 11.95 -12.99 -16.33
C PRO A 299 12.61 -14.19 -15.68
N PHE A 300 12.86 -14.13 -14.38
CA PHE A 300 13.43 -15.24 -13.62
C PHE A 300 12.49 -16.46 -13.61
N VAL A 301 11.19 -16.21 -13.46
CA VAL A 301 10.16 -17.25 -13.49
C VAL A 301 10.12 -17.92 -14.87
N TYR A 302 10.14 -17.15 -15.96
CA TYR A 302 10.19 -17.72 -17.32
C TYR A 302 11.46 -18.54 -17.55
N ARG A 303 12.62 -18.05 -17.10
CA ARG A 303 13.90 -18.78 -17.25
C ARG A 303 13.88 -20.11 -16.50
N GLU A 304 13.39 -20.14 -15.26
CA GLU A 304 13.25 -21.41 -14.52
C GLU A 304 12.17 -22.31 -15.14
N PHE A 305 11.05 -21.76 -15.62
CA PHE A 305 9.99 -22.51 -16.29
C PHE A 305 10.52 -23.23 -17.54
N LEU A 306 11.31 -22.53 -18.35
CA LEU A 306 11.92 -23.06 -19.57
C LEU A 306 12.95 -24.18 -19.32
N LYS A 307 13.50 -24.29 -18.10
CA LYS A 307 14.40 -25.39 -17.73
C LYS A 307 13.64 -26.70 -17.50
N ILE A 308 12.40 -26.64 -17.02
CA ILE A 308 11.69 -27.83 -16.52
C ILE A 308 10.46 -28.24 -17.33
N SER A 309 9.83 -27.31 -18.05
CA SER A 309 8.62 -27.57 -18.83
C SER A 309 8.96 -27.95 -20.26
N THR A 310 8.26 -28.95 -20.83
CA THR A 310 8.35 -29.36 -22.24
C THR A 310 7.11 -29.01 -23.06
N ASP A 311 6.14 -28.30 -22.47
CA ASP A 311 4.92 -27.87 -23.16
C ASP A 311 5.27 -26.91 -24.32
N PRO A 312 5.03 -27.28 -25.60
CA PRO A 312 5.50 -26.48 -26.72
C PRO A 312 4.90 -25.07 -26.76
N GLN A 313 3.59 -24.94 -26.47
CA GLN A 313 2.87 -23.67 -26.58
C GLN A 313 3.31 -22.70 -25.48
N LEU A 314 3.40 -23.19 -24.24
CA LEU A 314 3.80 -22.36 -23.11
C LEU A 314 5.29 -21.97 -23.17
N ARG A 315 6.14 -22.85 -23.71
CA ARG A 315 7.56 -22.52 -23.93
C ARG A 315 7.74 -21.44 -24.98
N GLU A 316 7.06 -21.57 -26.13
CA GLU A 316 7.10 -20.56 -27.19
C GLU A 316 6.64 -19.19 -26.65
N MET A 317 5.53 -19.18 -25.89
CA MET A 317 5.05 -18.00 -25.18
C MET A 317 6.12 -17.41 -24.25
N ALA A 318 6.73 -18.21 -23.38
CA ALA A 318 7.73 -17.75 -22.42
C ALA A 318 8.99 -17.16 -23.10
N VAL A 319 9.49 -17.81 -24.16
CA VAL A 319 10.63 -17.30 -24.95
C VAL A 319 10.28 -15.96 -25.61
N LYS A 320 9.09 -15.86 -26.21
CA LYS A 320 8.62 -14.62 -26.83
C LYS A 320 8.51 -13.47 -25.82
N GLN A 321 7.95 -13.75 -24.64
CA GLN A 321 7.83 -12.74 -23.57
C GLN A 321 9.19 -12.30 -23.03
N LEU A 322 10.15 -13.22 -22.83
CA LEU A 322 11.51 -12.87 -22.42
C LEU A 322 12.19 -11.94 -23.42
N LYS A 323 12.09 -12.25 -24.71
CA LYS A 323 12.65 -11.40 -25.77
C LYS A 323 12.06 -9.98 -25.74
N ILE A 324 10.74 -9.86 -25.55
CA ILE A 324 10.07 -8.56 -25.43
C ILE A 324 10.58 -7.81 -24.19
N ILE A 325 10.70 -8.48 -23.05
CA ILE A 325 11.21 -7.87 -21.83
C ILE A 325 12.62 -7.35 -22.04
N ASP A 326 13.53 -8.18 -22.55
CA ASP A 326 14.93 -7.79 -22.81
C ASP A 326 15.01 -6.56 -23.74
N ASN A 327 14.13 -6.48 -24.75
CA ASN A 327 14.05 -5.33 -25.67
C ASN A 327 13.35 -4.09 -25.09
N THR A 328 12.65 -4.22 -23.96
CA THR A 328 11.87 -3.14 -23.34
C THR A 328 12.34 -2.73 -21.95
N THR A 329 13.38 -3.38 -21.43
CA THR A 329 14.05 -2.99 -20.18
C THR A 329 14.84 -1.68 -20.38
N PRO A 330 14.67 -0.66 -19.51
CA PRO A 330 15.48 0.55 -19.57
C PRO A 330 16.99 0.25 -19.52
N GLY A 331 17.78 0.99 -20.31
CA GLY A 331 19.23 0.87 -20.45
C GLY A 331 19.70 -0.07 -21.57
N THR A 332 18.81 -0.89 -22.14
CA THR A 332 19.14 -1.76 -23.28
C THR A 332 19.19 -0.96 -24.58
N LEU A 333 20.08 -1.35 -25.49
CA LEU A 333 20.13 -0.74 -26.83
C LEU A 333 18.85 -1.05 -27.59
N ALA A 334 18.41 -0.13 -28.44
CA ALA A 334 17.28 -0.39 -29.32
C ALA A 334 17.48 -1.69 -30.10
N ALA A 335 16.46 -2.55 -30.06
CA ALA A 335 16.37 -3.72 -30.92
C ALA A 335 16.07 -3.29 -32.36
N SER A 336 16.65 -4.01 -33.32
CA SER A 336 16.40 -3.75 -34.74
C SER A 336 14.93 -4.00 -35.10
N LEU A 337 14.23 -2.94 -35.45
CA LEU A 337 12.92 -2.98 -36.11
C LEU A 337 13.05 -2.41 -37.52
N ARG A 338 12.70 -3.20 -38.54
CA ARG A 338 12.79 -2.80 -39.95
C ARG A 338 11.66 -1.85 -40.33
N MET A 339 12.02 -0.73 -40.93
CA MET A 339 11.11 0.35 -41.31
C MET A 339 11.50 0.90 -42.69
N ARG A 340 10.61 1.70 -43.27
CA ARG A 340 10.88 2.51 -44.48
C ARG A 340 10.60 3.96 -44.23
N ASP A 341 11.44 4.83 -44.78
CA ASP A 341 11.21 6.27 -44.79
C ASP A 341 10.26 6.69 -45.93
N ARG A 342 10.01 8.00 -46.04
CA ARG A 342 9.15 8.60 -47.08
C ARG A 342 9.67 8.42 -48.51
N GLN A 343 10.93 8.05 -48.70
CA GLN A 343 11.53 7.77 -50.01
C GLN A 343 11.55 6.27 -50.31
N GLY A 344 11.01 5.44 -49.41
CA GLY A 344 11.01 3.98 -49.53
C GLY A 344 12.34 3.32 -49.17
N ARG A 345 13.30 4.06 -48.62
CA ARG A 345 14.59 3.50 -48.19
C ARG A 345 14.40 2.70 -46.91
N GLU A 346 15.01 1.52 -46.85
CA GLU A 346 14.96 0.67 -45.65
C GLU A 346 15.93 1.18 -44.59
N VAL A 347 15.45 1.22 -43.34
CA VAL A 347 16.18 1.67 -42.15
C VAL A 347 15.75 0.82 -40.96
N THR A 348 16.64 0.62 -39.98
CA THR A 348 16.28 -0.07 -38.74
C THR A 348 16.29 0.88 -37.54
N LEU A 349 15.46 0.60 -36.53
CA LEU A 349 15.31 1.48 -35.38
C LEU A 349 16.61 1.70 -34.59
N ASP A 350 17.43 0.66 -34.46
CA ASP A 350 18.75 0.71 -33.82
C ASP A 350 19.77 1.58 -34.57
N GLN A 351 19.63 1.71 -35.89
CA GLN A 351 20.43 2.65 -36.68
C GLN A 351 19.94 4.09 -36.53
N LEU A 352 18.63 4.25 -36.28
CA LEU A 352 17.97 5.54 -36.21
C LEU A 352 18.23 6.25 -34.88
N VAL A 353 18.06 5.56 -33.75
CA VAL A 353 18.18 6.17 -32.41
C VAL A 353 19.63 6.46 -32.02
N GLY A 354 19.82 7.37 -31.07
CA GLY A 354 21.13 7.80 -30.59
C GLY A 354 21.71 8.96 -31.40
N HIS A 355 23.03 8.93 -31.64
CA HIS A 355 23.76 9.99 -32.36
C HIS A 355 23.70 11.37 -31.69
N GLY A 356 23.79 11.39 -30.36
CA GLY A 356 23.88 12.63 -29.58
C GLY A 356 22.53 13.31 -29.29
N LYS A 357 21.41 12.72 -29.72
CA LYS A 357 20.06 13.25 -29.46
C LYS A 357 19.18 12.23 -28.73
N TYR A 358 18.37 12.71 -27.79
CA TYR A 358 17.25 11.93 -27.28
C TYR A 358 16.28 11.65 -28.43
N THR A 359 15.69 10.47 -28.48
CA THR A 359 14.72 10.11 -29.54
C THR A 359 13.39 9.71 -28.92
N TYR A 360 12.35 10.52 -29.16
CA TYR A 360 10.98 10.26 -28.73
C TYR A 360 10.17 9.70 -29.91
N ILE A 361 9.63 8.50 -29.74
CA ILE A 361 8.97 7.73 -30.79
C ILE A 361 7.49 7.57 -30.51
N ASP A 362 6.65 7.79 -31.52
CA ASP A 362 5.25 7.41 -31.51
C ASP A 362 4.93 6.31 -32.54
N PHE A 363 4.34 5.22 -32.07
CA PHE A 363 3.73 4.20 -32.92
C PHE A 363 2.27 4.55 -33.15
N TRP A 364 1.89 4.72 -34.42
CA TRP A 364 0.58 5.23 -34.81
C TRP A 364 0.04 4.57 -36.09
N ALA A 365 -1.19 4.89 -36.46
CA ALA A 365 -1.76 4.49 -37.75
C ALA A 365 -2.84 5.48 -38.21
N THR A 366 -3.06 5.60 -39.52
CA THR A 366 -4.07 6.52 -40.09
C THR A 366 -5.50 6.24 -39.61
N TRP A 367 -5.82 4.98 -39.37
CA TRP A 367 -7.12 4.53 -38.86
C TRP A 367 -7.26 4.64 -37.33
N CYS A 368 -6.19 5.00 -36.62
CA CYS A 368 -6.21 5.16 -35.17
C CYS A 368 -6.63 6.58 -34.77
N GLY A 369 -7.93 6.77 -34.53
CA GLY A 369 -8.49 8.05 -34.08
C GLY A 369 -7.77 8.68 -32.87
N PRO A 370 -7.50 7.94 -31.77
CA PRO A 370 -6.72 8.45 -30.66
C PRO A 370 -5.31 8.88 -31.03
N CYS A 371 -4.63 8.16 -31.93
CA CYS A 371 -3.27 8.51 -32.37
C CYS A 371 -3.29 9.84 -33.13
N CYS A 372 -4.22 10.00 -34.08
CA CYS A 372 -4.38 11.22 -34.84
C CYS A 372 -4.71 12.44 -33.96
N LYS A 373 -5.31 12.25 -32.78
CA LYS A 373 -5.56 13.33 -31.82
C LYS A 373 -4.32 13.81 -31.07
N GLU A 374 -3.26 13.01 -31.01
CA GLU A 374 -1.99 13.38 -30.37
C GLU A 374 -1.09 14.21 -31.30
N ILE A 375 -1.34 14.18 -32.62
CA ILE A 375 -0.53 14.88 -33.64
C ILE A 375 -0.34 16.37 -33.34
N PRO A 376 -1.39 17.17 -33.01
CA PRO A 376 -1.21 18.59 -32.70
C PRO A 376 -0.40 18.84 -31.41
N PHE A 377 -0.35 17.88 -30.50
CA PHE A 377 0.50 17.96 -29.30
C PHE A 377 1.95 17.63 -29.65
N ILE A 378 2.20 16.66 -30.54
CA ILE A 378 3.54 16.38 -31.06
C ILE A 378 4.09 17.61 -31.79
N GLU A 379 3.30 18.29 -32.63
CA GLU A 379 3.69 19.54 -33.30
C GLU A 379 4.23 20.58 -32.31
N LYS A 380 3.50 20.82 -31.23
CA LYS A 380 3.93 21.76 -30.17
C LYS A 380 5.22 21.32 -29.49
N LEU A 381 5.38 20.02 -29.22
CA LEU A 381 6.59 19.50 -28.59
C LEU A 381 7.81 19.60 -29.53
N VAL A 382 7.63 19.39 -30.84
CA VAL A 382 8.68 19.57 -31.85
C VAL A 382 9.12 21.03 -31.92
N GLU A 383 8.19 21.98 -31.84
CA GLU A 383 8.53 23.41 -31.78
C GLU A 383 9.29 23.76 -30.49
N GLN A 384 8.85 23.22 -29.35
CA GLN A 384 9.37 23.55 -28.03
C GLN A 384 10.72 22.90 -27.71
N TYR A 385 10.99 21.67 -28.17
CA TYR A 385 12.14 20.86 -27.74
C TYR A 385 13.07 20.48 -28.91
N GLN A 386 14.03 21.35 -29.22
CA GLN A 386 14.98 21.15 -30.33
C GLN A 386 16.07 20.09 -30.08
N ASP A 387 16.34 19.77 -28.81
CA ASP A 387 17.33 18.78 -28.38
C ASP A 387 16.80 17.33 -28.42
N ILE A 388 15.50 17.16 -28.71
CA ILE A 388 14.81 15.88 -28.83
C ILE A 388 14.48 15.63 -30.30
N ARG A 389 14.85 14.46 -30.82
CA ARG A 389 14.41 13.96 -32.13
C ARG A 389 13.04 13.32 -31.98
N PHE A 390 12.06 13.80 -32.74
CA PHE A 390 10.72 13.21 -32.78
C PHE A 390 10.59 12.31 -34.01
N VAL A 391 10.08 11.10 -33.81
CA VAL A 391 9.98 10.07 -34.84
C VAL A 391 8.61 9.40 -34.77
N SER A 392 7.86 9.42 -35.86
CA SER A 392 6.64 8.61 -35.97
C SER A 392 6.86 7.36 -36.80
N ILE A 393 6.41 6.22 -36.26
CA ILE A 393 6.45 4.92 -36.91
C ILE A 393 5.00 4.47 -37.15
N SER A 394 4.58 4.52 -38.40
CA SER A 394 3.27 4.02 -38.82
C SER A 394 3.25 2.49 -38.85
N ILE A 395 2.16 1.92 -38.35
CA ILE A 395 1.79 0.51 -38.50
C ILE A 395 0.64 0.34 -39.50
N ASP A 396 0.45 1.28 -40.43
CA ASP A 396 -0.49 1.11 -41.52
C ASP A 396 -0.06 -0.05 -42.42
N THR A 397 -1.02 -0.86 -42.87
CA THR A 397 -0.76 -1.92 -43.86
C THR A 397 -0.71 -1.38 -45.28
N ASP A 398 -1.35 -0.22 -45.51
CA ASP A 398 -1.43 0.45 -46.81
C ASP A 398 -0.56 1.73 -46.81
N VAL A 399 0.51 1.66 -47.58
CA VAL A 399 1.48 2.75 -47.74
C VAL A 399 0.84 3.98 -48.40
N GLU A 400 -0.07 3.80 -49.36
CA GLU A 400 -0.70 4.93 -50.05
C GLU A 400 -1.59 5.75 -49.10
N THR A 401 -2.30 5.07 -48.20
CA THR A 401 -3.13 5.74 -47.20
C THR A 401 -2.28 6.54 -46.22
N TRP A 402 -1.15 5.98 -45.78
CA TRP A 402 -0.17 6.70 -44.96
C TRP A 402 0.39 7.92 -45.68
N GLU A 403 0.83 7.79 -46.93
CA GLU A 403 1.35 8.90 -47.74
C GLU A 403 0.31 10.02 -47.95
N LYS A 404 -0.95 9.67 -48.22
CA LYS A 404 -2.06 10.64 -48.33
C LYS A 404 -2.25 11.41 -47.02
N LYS A 405 -2.16 10.73 -45.87
CA LYS A 405 -2.26 11.37 -44.56
C LYS A 405 -1.10 12.32 -44.30
N LEU A 406 0.13 11.92 -44.65
CA LEU A 406 1.31 12.80 -44.53
C LEU A 406 1.24 14.02 -45.45
N ALA A 407 0.67 13.89 -46.65
CA ALA A 407 0.47 15.01 -47.56
C ALA A 407 -0.55 16.04 -47.04
N SER A 408 -1.55 15.57 -46.29
CA SER A 408 -2.55 16.41 -45.62
C SER A 408 -1.96 17.12 -44.40
N ASP A 409 -1.37 16.35 -43.48
CA ASP A 409 -0.95 16.86 -42.17
C ASP A 409 0.40 17.60 -42.21
N LYS A 410 1.25 17.27 -43.20
CA LYS A 410 2.57 17.88 -43.42
C LYS A 410 3.43 17.95 -42.14
N PRO A 411 3.64 16.82 -41.43
CA PRO A 411 4.42 16.83 -40.20
C PRO A 411 5.86 17.30 -40.45
N ALA A 412 6.37 18.14 -39.56
CA ALA A 412 7.71 18.71 -39.64
C ALA A 412 8.82 17.78 -39.10
N TRP A 413 8.46 16.66 -38.48
CA TRP A 413 9.38 15.68 -37.91
C TRP A 413 9.46 14.39 -38.73
N GLU A 414 10.33 13.47 -38.34
CA GLU A 414 10.65 12.28 -39.11
C GLU A 414 9.50 11.25 -39.12
N GLN A 415 9.30 10.60 -40.26
CA GLN A 415 8.18 9.69 -40.50
C GLN A 415 8.68 8.40 -41.16
N TYR A 416 8.27 7.27 -40.59
CA TYR A 416 8.59 5.93 -41.04
C TYR A 416 7.35 5.03 -41.03
N ILE A 417 7.40 3.92 -41.76
CA ILE A 417 6.35 2.88 -41.79
C ILE A 417 6.97 1.49 -41.67
N VAL A 418 6.33 0.61 -40.90
CA VAL A 418 6.70 -0.82 -40.87
C VAL A 418 6.15 -1.51 -42.12
N PRO A 419 6.97 -2.10 -42.99
CA PRO A 419 6.51 -2.71 -44.24
C PRO A 419 5.49 -3.84 -44.00
N GLY A 420 4.52 -3.99 -44.89
CA GLY A 420 3.44 -4.99 -44.76
C GLY A 420 3.89 -6.45 -44.54
N LYS A 421 5.09 -6.84 -45.01
CA LYS A 421 5.66 -8.18 -44.76
C LYS A 421 6.14 -8.40 -43.31
N ASN A 422 6.34 -7.32 -42.57
CA ASN A 422 6.95 -7.27 -41.24
C ASN A 422 5.96 -6.68 -40.20
N GLN A 423 4.66 -6.69 -40.51
CA GLN A 423 3.61 -6.05 -39.72
C GLN A 423 3.43 -6.62 -38.32
N ILE A 424 4.03 -7.77 -37.99
CA ILE A 424 4.02 -8.30 -36.63
C ILE A 424 5.31 -8.00 -35.86
N ASP A 425 6.35 -7.50 -36.54
CA ASP A 425 7.69 -7.34 -35.96
C ASP A 425 7.70 -6.35 -34.81
N TYR A 426 6.89 -5.27 -34.86
CA TYR A 426 6.78 -4.34 -33.73
C TYR A 426 6.13 -4.99 -32.50
N ALA A 427 5.17 -5.89 -32.70
CA ALA A 427 4.51 -6.63 -31.63
C ALA A 427 5.44 -7.70 -31.05
N ASP A 428 6.21 -8.39 -31.90
CA ASP A 428 7.11 -9.46 -31.51
C ASP A 428 8.42 -8.95 -30.92
N THR A 429 8.88 -7.78 -31.34
CA THR A 429 10.12 -7.17 -30.87
C THR A 429 9.89 -6.38 -29.59
N TYR A 430 8.82 -5.57 -29.53
CA TYR A 430 8.60 -4.62 -28.44
C TYR A 430 7.30 -4.85 -27.65
N GLY A 431 6.53 -5.91 -27.95
CA GLY A 431 5.28 -6.20 -27.24
C GLY A 431 4.18 -5.17 -27.49
N ILE A 432 4.24 -4.44 -28.60
CA ILE A 432 3.29 -3.38 -28.93
C ILE A 432 2.03 -4.02 -29.52
N THR A 433 1.01 -4.21 -28.67
CA THR A 433 -0.29 -4.79 -29.08
C THR A 433 -1.39 -3.74 -29.23
N ASN A 434 -1.15 -2.51 -28.81
CA ASN A 434 -2.11 -1.40 -28.87
C ASN A 434 -1.37 -0.11 -29.23
N ILE A 435 -2.02 0.73 -30.02
CA ILE A 435 -1.62 2.11 -30.32
C ILE A 435 -2.69 3.08 -29.84
N PRO A 436 -2.36 4.32 -29.44
CA PRO A 436 -1.03 4.96 -29.51
C PRO A 436 -0.05 4.36 -28.51
N ARG A 437 1.21 4.23 -28.91
CA ARG A 437 2.30 3.78 -28.02
C ARG A 437 3.50 4.69 -28.18
N PHE A 438 4.09 5.12 -27.07
CA PHE A 438 5.22 6.03 -27.06
C PHE A 438 6.42 5.40 -26.36
N MET A 439 7.61 5.73 -26.85
CA MET A 439 8.90 5.27 -26.31
C MET A 439 9.91 6.42 -26.35
N ILE A 440 10.90 6.39 -25.45
CA ILE A 440 12.00 7.36 -25.48
C ILE A 440 13.36 6.68 -25.29
N PHE A 441 14.35 7.13 -26.06
CA PHE A 441 15.73 6.64 -26.06
C PHE A 441 16.72 7.78 -25.75
N ASP A 442 17.87 7.46 -25.16
CA ASP A 442 18.95 8.41 -24.89
C ASP A 442 19.81 8.73 -26.12
N LYS A 443 20.81 9.58 -25.89
CA LYS A 443 21.77 10.07 -26.89
C LYS A 443 22.67 8.98 -27.44
N GLU A 444 22.78 7.85 -26.73
CA GLU A 444 23.55 6.67 -27.08
C GLU A 444 22.68 5.57 -27.70
N GLY A 445 21.36 5.79 -27.80
CA GLY A 445 20.41 4.84 -28.37
C GLY A 445 19.90 3.77 -27.39
N ARG A 446 20.07 3.98 -26.08
CA ARG A 446 19.53 3.09 -25.04
C ARG A 446 18.11 3.51 -24.69
N LEU A 447 17.26 2.52 -24.44
CA LEU A 447 15.87 2.74 -24.08
C LEU A 447 15.77 3.34 -22.69
N LEU A 448 14.95 4.37 -22.53
CA LEU A 448 14.74 5.05 -21.25
C LEU A 448 13.38 4.70 -20.67
N ASP A 449 12.36 4.70 -21.52
CA ASP A 449 11.01 4.30 -21.16
C ASP A 449 10.33 3.65 -22.37
N ALA A 450 9.94 2.39 -22.22
CA ALA A 450 9.21 1.62 -23.22
C ALA A 450 7.72 2.02 -23.29
N LYS A 451 7.21 2.77 -22.31
CA LYS A 451 5.81 3.19 -22.16
C LYS A 451 5.76 4.68 -21.77
N ALA A 452 6.50 5.51 -22.52
CA ALA A 452 6.57 6.94 -22.28
C ALA A 452 5.16 7.58 -22.24
N PRO A 453 4.96 8.67 -21.46
CA PRO A 453 3.69 9.40 -21.42
C PRO A 453 3.25 9.87 -22.80
N ARG A 454 1.96 10.11 -22.98
CA ARG A 454 1.47 10.65 -24.27
C ARG A 454 1.83 12.13 -24.42
N PRO A 455 1.92 12.65 -25.66
CA PRO A 455 2.12 14.08 -25.93
C PRO A 455 1.10 15.00 -25.26
N SER A 456 -0.15 14.56 -25.11
CA SER A 456 -1.20 15.32 -24.42
C SER A 456 -1.23 15.19 -22.89
N GLU A 457 -0.43 14.27 -22.31
CA GLU A 457 -0.41 14.06 -20.85
C GLU A 457 0.51 15.08 -20.16
N THR A 458 0.08 15.61 -19.02
CA THR A 458 0.86 16.61 -18.25
C THR A 458 2.24 16.10 -17.83
N LYS A 459 2.39 14.79 -17.67
CA LYS A 459 3.66 14.13 -17.30
C LYS A 459 4.71 14.14 -18.41
N ILE A 460 4.38 14.49 -19.65
CA ILE A 460 5.37 14.55 -20.74
C ILE A 460 6.42 15.63 -20.47
N GLU A 461 6.00 16.76 -19.91
CA GLU A 461 6.94 17.81 -19.52
C GLU A 461 7.85 17.34 -18.39
N GLU A 462 7.32 16.64 -17.38
CA GLU A 462 8.15 16.03 -16.33
C GLU A 462 9.18 15.03 -16.91
N LEU A 463 8.76 14.21 -17.88
CA LEU A 463 9.64 13.28 -18.57
C LEU A 463 10.75 14.03 -19.31
N PHE A 464 10.45 15.02 -20.14
CA PHE A 464 11.47 15.77 -20.88
C PHE A 464 12.33 16.65 -19.96
N ASN A 465 11.73 17.17 -18.89
CA ASN A 465 12.40 18.00 -17.91
C ASN A 465 13.40 17.19 -17.08
N ARG A 466 13.10 15.93 -16.73
CA ARG A 466 14.02 15.04 -16.00
C ARG A 466 15.41 14.91 -16.65
N TRP A 467 15.51 15.22 -17.93
CA TRP A 467 16.73 15.11 -18.74
C TRP A 467 17.21 16.49 -19.22
N LYS A 468 16.56 17.58 -18.76
CA LYS A 468 17.06 18.95 -18.89
C LYS A 468 18.40 19.09 -18.17
N PRO A 469 19.22 20.06 -18.57
CA PRO A 469 20.39 20.44 -17.80
C PRO A 469 20.00 20.74 -16.35
N ILE A 470 20.69 20.09 -15.40
CA ILE A 470 20.43 20.19 -13.95
C ILE A 470 20.37 21.64 -13.45
N SER A 471 21.08 22.56 -14.13
CA SER A 471 21.09 24.00 -13.83
C SER A 471 19.74 24.73 -14.00
N SER A 472 18.74 24.10 -14.63
CA SER A 472 17.42 24.73 -14.83
C SER A 472 16.49 24.71 -13.61
N TYR A 473 16.78 23.87 -12.61
CA TYR A 473 15.91 23.66 -11.45
C TYR A 473 16.08 24.69 -10.32
N GLN A 474 15.06 24.83 -9.45
CA GLN A 474 15.14 25.65 -8.24
C GLN A 474 16.06 25.03 -7.19
N VAL A 475 16.01 23.70 -7.00
CA VAL A 475 16.99 22.95 -6.21
C VAL A 475 17.67 21.97 -7.15
N SER A 476 18.99 21.98 -7.14
CA SER A 476 19.81 21.11 -7.98
C SER A 476 21.01 20.62 -7.19
N GLY A 477 21.73 19.63 -7.70
CA GLY A 477 22.91 19.17 -6.98
C GLY A 477 23.55 17.90 -7.49
N ASN A 478 24.59 17.49 -6.77
CA ASN A 478 25.26 16.21 -6.92
C ASN A 478 25.55 15.61 -5.54
N LEU A 479 24.81 14.57 -5.17
CA LEU A 479 24.93 13.86 -3.91
C LEU A 479 25.44 12.44 -4.12
N LYS A 480 26.41 12.02 -3.31
CA LYS A 480 26.83 10.62 -3.25
C LYS A 480 25.71 9.78 -2.63
N THR A 481 24.98 9.07 -3.47
CA THR A 481 23.89 8.17 -3.08
C THR A 481 24.01 6.83 -3.82
N PRO A 482 23.73 5.68 -3.16
CA PRO A 482 23.71 4.38 -3.83
C PRO A 482 22.41 4.10 -4.60
N SER A 483 21.46 5.04 -4.59
CA SER A 483 20.13 4.91 -5.20
C SER A 483 19.97 5.89 -6.37
N ASP A 484 19.29 5.42 -7.41
CA ASP A 484 18.88 6.21 -8.58
C ASP A 484 17.72 7.18 -8.30
N THR A 485 17.32 7.24 -7.03
CA THR A 485 16.14 7.94 -6.56
C THR A 485 16.39 8.56 -5.18
N LEU A 486 15.91 9.78 -5.00
CA LEU A 486 15.84 10.51 -3.74
C LEU A 486 14.38 10.64 -3.32
N LEU A 487 14.15 10.65 -2.01
CA LEU A 487 12.86 11.06 -1.43
C LEU A 487 12.99 12.50 -0.97
N VAL A 488 11.99 13.32 -1.30
CA VAL A 488 11.96 14.73 -0.92
C VAL A 488 10.71 14.97 -0.08
N ALA A 489 10.91 15.37 1.17
CA ALA A 489 9.84 15.70 2.10
C ALA A 489 9.65 17.22 2.13
N TYR A 490 8.52 17.69 1.60
CA TYR A 490 8.12 19.09 1.66
C TYR A 490 7.24 19.33 2.87
N VAL A 491 7.73 20.11 3.83
CA VAL A 491 6.92 20.63 4.93
C VAL A 491 6.48 22.03 4.57
N ASN A 492 5.18 22.18 4.31
CA ASN A 492 4.57 23.48 4.07
C ASN A 492 4.59 24.26 5.39
N THR A 493 5.33 25.36 5.42
CA THR A 493 5.57 26.12 6.66
C THR A 493 4.32 26.80 7.21
N GLN A 494 3.31 27.05 6.36
CA GLN A 494 2.04 27.68 6.75
C GLN A 494 1.05 26.70 7.39
N THR A 495 1.00 25.47 6.88
CA THR A 495 0.00 24.48 7.28
C THR A 495 0.57 23.36 8.15
N GLY A 496 1.89 23.25 8.24
CA GLY A 496 2.59 22.11 8.84
C GLY A 496 2.40 20.79 8.07
N ARG A 497 1.67 20.81 6.95
CA ARG A 497 1.40 19.60 6.16
C ARG A 497 2.68 19.16 5.46
N THR A 498 2.95 17.86 5.56
CA THR A 498 4.06 17.22 4.89
C THR A 498 3.56 16.54 3.61
N LYS A 499 4.23 16.76 2.48
CA LYS A 499 4.08 15.98 1.26
C LYS A 499 5.41 15.31 0.94
N LEU A 500 5.37 14.00 0.70
CA LEU A 500 6.51 13.26 0.22
C LEU A 500 6.46 13.19 -1.30
N ASP A 501 7.61 13.33 -1.94
CA ASP A 501 7.79 13.19 -3.38
C ASP A 501 9.04 12.37 -3.70
N THR A 502 9.12 11.89 -4.93
CA THR A 502 10.21 11.05 -5.42
C THR A 502 10.95 11.78 -6.54
N VAL A 503 12.24 12.05 -6.35
CA VAL A 503 13.09 12.76 -7.31
C VAL A 503 14.13 11.80 -7.89
N PRO A 504 14.22 11.65 -9.22
CA PRO A 504 15.29 10.87 -9.85
C PRO A 504 16.68 11.43 -9.53
N SER A 505 17.66 10.55 -9.35
CA SER A 505 19.07 10.89 -9.21
C SER A 505 19.90 10.01 -10.15
N ASN A 506 20.66 10.62 -11.05
CA ASN A 506 21.50 9.90 -12.00
C ASN A 506 22.98 10.14 -11.70
N ALA A 507 23.70 9.10 -11.30
CA ALA A 507 25.08 9.19 -10.83
C ALA A 507 25.28 10.28 -9.75
N GLY A 508 24.30 10.42 -8.86
CA GLY A 508 24.26 11.43 -7.80
C GLY A 508 23.70 12.79 -8.21
N ALA A 509 23.60 13.06 -9.51
CA ALA A 509 23.12 14.33 -10.04
C ALA A 509 21.57 14.40 -9.99
N PHE A 510 21.00 15.50 -9.52
CA PHE A 510 19.55 15.65 -9.37
C PHE A 510 19.08 17.10 -9.50
N GLY A 511 17.78 17.30 -9.74
CA GLY A 511 17.15 18.61 -9.64
C GLY A 511 15.62 18.53 -9.53
N PHE A 512 15.04 19.48 -8.80
CA PHE A 512 13.60 19.60 -8.57
C PHE A 512 13.17 21.03 -8.24
N ASP A 513 11.88 21.31 -8.38
CA ASP A 513 11.27 22.60 -8.03
C ASP A 513 10.38 22.48 -6.79
N ALA A 514 10.10 23.61 -6.11
CA ALA A 514 9.07 23.65 -5.08
C ALA A 514 7.69 23.27 -5.65
N LEU A 515 6.84 22.65 -4.81
CA LEU A 515 5.47 22.28 -5.17
C LEU A 515 4.60 23.48 -5.57
N ASP A 516 4.87 24.64 -4.95
CA ASP A 516 4.33 25.94 -5.31
C ASP A 516 5.45 26.97 -5.21
N LYS A 517 5.66 27.75 -6.28
CA LYS A 517 6.79 28.69 -6.39
C LYS A 517 6.65 29.92 -5.49
N ASN A 518 5.45 30.16 -4.95
CA ASN A 518 5.17 31.30 -4.08
C ASN A 518 5.16 30.92 -2.58
N THR A 519 5.41 29.66 -2.25
CA THR A 519 5.36 29.16 -0.87
C THR A 519 6.75 28.79 -0.37
N THR A 520 7.05 29.13 0.89
CA THR A 520 8.27 28.71 1.59
C THR A 520 8.10 27.32 2.19
N TYR A 521 9.04 26.43 1.88
CA TYR A 521 9.04 25.04 2.35
C TYR A 521 10.29 24.74 3.18
N ALA A 522 10.13 24.02 4.28
CA ALA A 522 11.24 23.27 4.86
C ALA A 522 11.30 21.91 4.14
N VAL A 523 12.47 21.57 3.59
CA VAL A 523 12.66 20.39 2.75
C VAL A 523 13.71 19.47 3.34
N GLY A 524 13.38 18.19 3.39
CA GLY A 524 14.32 17.11 3.67
C GLY A 524 14.60 16.29 2.41
N ILE A 525 15.86 16.21 1.99
CA ILE A 525 16.31 15.30 0.93
C ILE A 525 16.85 14.04 1.61
N ILE A 526 16.27 12.89 1.27
CA ILE A 526 16.53 11.60 1.88
C ILE A 526 17.04 10.65 0.80
N GLY A 527 18.16 9.97 1.07
CA GLY A 527 18.63 8.88 0.23
C GLY A 527 17.65 7.72 0.32
N LYS A 528 17.06 7.31 -0.82
CA LYS A 528 16.23 6.10 -0.83
C LYS A 528 17.16 4.89 -0.64
N PRO A 529 16.97 4.05 0.38
CA PRO A 529 17.79 2.85 0.55
C PRO A 529 17.45 1.80 -0.52
N LYS A 530 18.32 0.80 -0.68
CA LYS A 530 18.04 -0.35 -1.55
C LYS A 530 16.82 -1.13 -1.03
N TYR A 531 16.07 -1.75 -1.94
CA TYR A 531 14.87 -2.52 -1.60
C TYR A 531 15.19 -3.60 -0.55
N GLY A 532 14.37 -3.69 0.51
CA GLY A 532 14.54 -4.65 1.60
C GLY A 532 15.36 -4.16 2.81
N ASP A 533 16.06 -3.01 2.72
CA ASP A 533 16.83 -2.45 3.84
C ASP A 533 15.97 -1.53 4.73
N VAL A 534 15.11 -2.15 5.56
CA VAL A 534 14.23 -1.44 6.50
C VAL A 534 15.04 -0.65 7.55
N GLN A 535 16.21 -1.16 7.93
CA GLN A 535 17.08 -0.54 8.93
C GLN A 535 17.80 0.68 8.35
N GLY A 536 18.26 0.60 7.09
CA GLY A 536 18.77 1.72 6.32
C GLY A 536 17.70 2.75 5.95
N LEU A 537 16.44 2.35 5.74
CA LEU A 537 15.31 3.28 5.56
C LEU A 537 15.05 4.10 6.80
N MET A 538 14.98 3.45 7.97
CA MET A 538 14.87 4.12 9.26
C MET A 538 16.04 5.08 9.46
N ALA A 539 17.29 4.62 9.29
CA ALA A 539 18.47 5.48 9.43
C ALA A 539 18.49 6.68 8.47
N ALA A 540 18.11 6.48 7.20
CA ALA A 540 18.04 7.54 6.19
C ALA A 540 16.94 8.57 6.49
N MET A 541 15.78 8.13 7.01
CA MET A 541 14.72 9.04 7.47
C MET A 541 15.15 9.91 8.67
N PHE A 542 16.09 9.43 9.50
CA PHE A 542 16.62 10.18 10.63
C PHE A 542 17.81 11.08 10.30
N SER A 543 18.33 11.06 9.07
CA SER A 543 19.44 11.95 8.65
C SER A 543 19.20 12.57 7.26
N PRO A 544 18.10 13.31 7.06
CA PRO A 544 17.88 14.04 5.82
C PRO A 544 18.84 15.22 5.69
N ILE A 545 19.23 15.56 4.47
CA ILE A 545 19.77 16.88 4.15
C ILE A 545 18.63 17.88 4.28
N ARG A 546 18.78 18.86 5.17
CA ARG A 546 17.74 19.86 5.43
C ARG A 546 18.07 21.18 4.74
N LEU A 547 17.09 21.72 4.03
CA LEU A 547 17.16 23.05 3.42
C LEU A 547 15.81 23.77 3.51
N VAL A 548 15.83 25.09 3.44
CA VAL A 548 14.61 25.89 3.29
C VAL A 548 14.56 26.39 1.85
N ILE A 549 13.47 26.09 1.14
CA ILE A 549 13.23 26.62 -0.20
C ILE A 549 12.41 27.90 -0.07
N ILE A 550 12.93 28.98 -0.65
CA ILE A 550 12.33 30.32 -0.65
C ILE A 550 11.93 30.69 -2.10
N PRO A 551 10.75 31.31 -2.32
CA PRO A 551 10.34 31.84 -3.61
C PRO A 551 11.44 32.66 -4.32
N GLY A 552 11.75 32.31 -5.57
CA GLY A 552 12.73 33.02 -6.41
C GLY A 552 14.21 32.63 -6.20
N GLU A 553 14.55 31.96 -5.10
CA GLU A 553 15.92 31.55 -4.78
C GLU A 553 16.27 30.19 -5.38
N LYS A 554 17.54 29.97 -5.74
CA LYS A 554 18.05 28.71 -6.30
C LYS A 554 19.11 28.07 -5.41
N ALA A 555 18.94 26.79 -5.10
CA ALA A 555 19.89 26.01 -4.29
C ALA A 555 20.71 25.05 -5.16
N VAL A 556 21.98 24.87 -4.80
CA VAL A 556 22.87 23.83 -5.33
C VAL A 556 23.42 23.04 -4.15
N VAL A 557 23.10 21.76 -4.07
CA VAL A 557 23.50 20.87 -2.97
C VAL A 557 24.58 19.90 -3.46
N THR A 558 25.72 19.84 -2.78
CA THR A 558 26.81 18.92 -3.16
C THR A 558 27.37 18.19 -1.94
N GLY A 559 27.87 16.97 -2.12
CA GLY A 559 28.49 16.18 -1.06
C GLY A 559 27.81 14.85 -0.81
N ASP A 560 27.58 14.50 0.46
CA ASP A 560 26.85 13.30 0.89
C ASP A 560 25.90 13.61 2.06
N PHE A 561 25.09 12.65 2.49
CA PHE A 561 24.08 12.87 3.54
C PHE A 561 24.63 13.22 4.93
N ARG A 562 25.96 13.12 5.13
CA ARG A 562 26.64 13.50 6.38
C ARG A 562 27.48 14.77 6.21
N ASN A 563 28.11 14.94 5.05
CA ASN A 563 28.96 16.07 4.73
C ASN A 563 28.50 16.70 3.41
N TYR A 564 27.71 17.77 3.50
CA TYR A 564 27.19 18.46 2.32
C TYR A 564 27.35 19.98 2.44
N GLU A 565 27.36 20.61 1.28
CA GLU A 565 27.32 22.06 1.12
C GLU A 565 26.08 22.47 0.34
N ILE A 566 25.46 23.58 0.75
CA ILE A 566 24.34 24.19 0.05
C ILE A 566 24.77 25.59 -0.39
N THR A 567 24.80 25.80 -1.69
CA THR A 567 25.16 27.06 -2.34
C THR A 567 24.06 27.45 -3.33
N GLY A 568 24.36 28.31 -4.31
CA GLY A 568 23.42 28.72 -5.36
C GLY A 568 23.23 30.23 -5.33
N SER A 569 22.07 30.68 -4.89
CA SER A 569 21.78 32.10 -4.74
C SER A 569 22.45 32.73 -3.51
N THR A 570 22.37 34.06 -3.42
CA THR A 570 22.97 34.83 -2.31
C THR A 570 22.41 34.40 -0.97
N PHE A 571 21.11 34.06 -0.89
CA PHE A 571 20.50 33.54 0.34
C PHE A 571 21.22 32.30 0.90
N TYR A 572 21.50 31.30 0.07
CA TYR A 572 22.16 30.07 0.53
C TYR A 572 23.63 30.31 0.87
N THR A 573 24.28 31.23 0.16
CA THR A 573 25.66 31.64 0.47
C THR A 573 25.73 32.35 1.83
N ASP A 574 24.79 33.27 2.10
CA ASP A 574 24.66 33.95 3.39
C ASP A 574 24.33 32.96 4.51
N LEU A 575 23.44 31.99 4.26
CA LEU A 575 23.11 30.95 5.22
C LEU A 575 24.29 30.04 5.55
N GLN A 576 25.09 29.66 4.54
CA GLN A 576 26.30 28.87 4.76
C GLN A 576 27.30 29.66 5.61
N LYS A 577 27.50 30.95 5.33
CA LYS A 577 28.35 31.83 6.12
C LYS A 577 27.87 31.94 7.57
N ALA A 578 26.57 32.14 7.76
CA ALA A 578 25.95 32.23 9.08
C ALA A 578 26.12 30.94 9.90
N LYS A 579 25.96 29.77 9.27
CA LYS A 579 26.11 28.47 9.94
C LYS A 579 27.56 28.09 10.20
N LYS A 580 28.52 28.57 9.40
CA LYS A 580 29.95 28.30 9.58
C LYS A 580 30.47 28.73 10.94
N GLU A 581 29.98 29.85 11.48
CA GLU A 581 30.37 30.34 12.82
C GLU A 581 29.84 29.45 13.95
N LEU A 582 28.80 28.64 13.68
CA LEU A 582 28.16 27.73 14.63
C LEU A 582 28.65 26.28 14.50
N GLU A 583 29.29 25.94 13.37
CA GLU A 583 29.57 24.56 12.94
C GLU A 583 30.44 23.79 13.95
N ALA A 584 31.48 24.42 14.49
CA ALA A 584 32.38 23.78 15.44
C ALA A 584 31.66 23.37 16.74
N ASP A 585 30.86 24.28 17.31
CA ASP A 585 30.09 24.01 18.53
C ASP A 585 28.95 23.01 18.27
N GLN A 586 28.29 23.11 17.10
CA GLN A 586 27.23 22.19 16.70
C GLN A 586 27.75 20.76 16.58
N LYS A 587 28.95 20.56 16.03
CA LYS A 587 29.59 19.24 15.95
C LYS A 587 29.81 18.63 17.33
N VAL A 588 30.24 19.42 18.31
CA VAL A 588 30.40 18.96 19.70
C VAL A 588 29.05 18.59 20.30
N VAL A 589 28.00 19.35 20.04
CA VAL A 589 26.63 19.01 20.47
C VAL A 589 26.20 17.67 19.88
N ASP A 590 26.45 17.43 18.59
CA ASP A 590 26.06 16.18 17.92
C ASP A 590 26.81 14.97 18.50
N GLU A 591 28.12 15.10 18.73
CA GLU A 591 28.94 14.08 19.40
C GLU A 591 28.42 13.77 20.82
N LYS A 592 28.12 14.82 21.60
CA LYS A 592 27.56 14.68 22.95
C LYS A 592 26.15 14.10 22.95
N GLN A 593 25.35 14.41 21.94
CA GLN A 593 24.01 13.85 21.78
C GLN A 593 24.08 12.35 21.46
N MET A 594 25.07 11.91 20.67
CA MET A 594 25.34 10.48 20.45
C MET A 594 25.79 9.79 21.74
N GLU A 595 26.66 10.43 22.53
CA GLU A 595 27.07 9.95 23.86
C GLU A 595 25.85 9.78 24.78
N LEU A 596 25.00 10.80 24.88
CA LEU A 596 23.78 10.77 25.68
C LEU A 596 22.84 9.64 25.26
N ASN A 597 22.64 9.45 23.95
CA ASN A 597 21.80 8.38 23.43
C ASN A 597 22.38 6.99 23.78
N ALA A 598 23.71 6.84 23.71
CA ALA A 598 24.38 5.60 24.11
C ALA A 598 24.27 5.33 25.61
N LEU A 599 24.38 6.36 26.46
CA LEU A 599 24.21 6.24 27.91
C LEU A 599 22.79 5.81 28.28
N LYS A 600 21.78 6.42 27.65
CA LYS A 600 20.36 6.05 27.81
C LYS A 600 20.09 4.63 27.33
N GLY A 601 20.64 4.21 26.20
CA GLY A 601 20.50 2.84 25.68
C GLY A 601 21.14 1.77 26.57
N LYS A 602 22.14 2.13 27.39
CA LYS A 602 22.82 1.23 28.34
C LYS A 602 22.23 1.27 29.76
N ASN A 603 21.14 2.00 30.01
CA ASN A 603 20.58 2.26 31.35
C ASN A 603 21.66 2.74 32.35
N SER A 604 22.53 3.64 31.90
CA SER A 604 23.63 4.19 32.73
C SER A 604 23.10 5.01 33.92
N PRO A 605 23.89 5.23 34.99
CA PRO A 605 23.47 6.02 36.15
C PRO A 605 22.94 7.41 35.77
N ILE A 606 21.87 7.85 36.44
CA ILE A 606 21.19 9.10 36.12
C ILE A 606 22.10 10.33 36.22
N ASP A 607 23.07 10.32 37.14
CA ASP A 607 24.03 11.42 37.30
C ASP A 607 24.94 11.57 36.07
N ALA A 608 25.34 10.45 35.44
CA ALA A 608 26.12 10.48 34.21
C ALA A 608 25.29 11.00 33.02
N ILE A 609 24.00 10.64 32.95
CA ILE A 609 23.06 11.16 31.95
C ILE A 609 22.87 12.67 32.14
N ASN A 610 22.61 13.11 33.38
CA ASN A 610 22.39 14.51 33.73
C ASN A 610 23.63 15.38 33.45
N ALA A 611 24.83 14.84 33.70
CA ALA A 611 26.08 15.55 33.40
C ALA A 611 26.23 15.85 31.90
N VAL A 612 26.00 14.86 31.04
CA VAL A 612 26.06 15.05 29.58
C VAL A 612 24.92 15.95 29.09
N GLU A 613 23.71 15.85 29.66
CA GLU A 613 22.60 16.77 29.35
C GLU A 613 22.94 18.23 29.70
N ALA A 614 23.58 18.47 30.85
CA ALA A 614 24.02 19.81 31.25
C ALA A 614 25.09 20.37 30.31
N GLU A 615 26.05 19.55 29.86
CA GLU A 615 27.06 19.94 28.86
C GLU A 615 26.41 20.34 27.53
N ILE A 616 25.45 19.54 27.04
CA ILE A 616 24.69 19.83 25.82
C ILE A 616 23.91 21.16 25.98
N ASP A 617 23.26 21.38 27.12
CA ASP A 617 22.50 22.61 27.38
C ASP A 617 23.40 23.86 27.37
N VAL A 618 24.61 23.78 27.94
CA VAL A 618 25.60 24.88 27.90
C VAL A 618 26.01 25.18 26.45
N LEU A 619 26.33 24.15 25.66
CA LEU A 619 26.73 24.31 24.27
C LEU A 619 25.59 24.88 23.41
N LYS A 620 24.35 24.41 23.60
CA LYS A 620 23.17 24.96 22.89
C LYS A 620 22.93 26.42 23.22
N ARG A 621 23.14 26.86 24.47
CA ARG A 621 23.06 28.28 24.83
C ARG A 621 24.15 29.10 24.15
N LYS A 622 25.38 28.60 24.09
CA LYS A 622 26.47 29.24 23.35
C LYS A 622 26.13 29.42 21.87
N ILE A 623 25.67 28.36 21.21
CA ILE A 623 25.20 28.40 19.80
C ILE A 623 24.06 29.41 19.64
N SER A 624 23.10 29.41 20.56
CA SER A 624 21.98 30.35 20.56
C SER A 624 22.45 31.81 20.65
N ASP A 625 23.41 32.11 21.52
CA ASP A 625 23.91 33.48 21.69
C ASP A 625 24.68 33.93 20.43
N THR A 626 25.50 33.06 19.83
CA THR A 626 26.19 33.35 18.56
C THR A 626 25.19 33.56 17.41
N ALA A 627 24.17 32.72 17.32
CA ALA A 627 23.10 32.86 16.32
C ALA A 627 22.36 34.21 16.47
N MET A 628 22.00 34.58 17.70
CA MET A 628 21.34 35.86 17.98
C MET A 628 22.25 37.06 17.66
N GLU A 629 23.55 36.97 17.88
CA GLU A 629 24.49 38.04 17.51
C GLU A 629 24.55 38.23 16.00
N TYR A 630 24.62 37.14 15.23
CA TYR A 630 24.53 37.21 13.77
C TYR A 630 23.22 37.88 13.32
N MET A 631 22.10 37.54 13.96
CA MET A 631 20.79 38.12 13.64
C MET A 631 20.74 39.63 13.92
N LYS A 632 21.37 40.11 15.01
CA LYS A 632 21.48 41.54 15.32
C LYS A 632 22.27 42.31 14.27
N THR A 633 23.35 41.74 13.75
CA THR A 633 24.20 42.39 12.73
C THR A 633 23.63 42.25 11.32
N ASN A 634 22.78 41.26 11.07
CA ASN A 634 22.20 40.94 9.76
C ASN A 634 20.66 40.84 9.76
N PRO A 635 19.91 41.80 10.33
CA PRO A 635 18.47 41.63 10.57
C PRO A 635 17.62 41.60 9.30
N LYS A 636 18.17 42.06 8.17
CA LYS A 636 17.51 42.11 6.85
C LYS A 636 17.75 40.86 5.98
N GLN A 637 18.67 39.98 6.37
CA GLN A 637 18.97 38.77 5.60
C GLN A 637 17.97 37.67 5.95
N TYR A 638 17.44 36.98 4.94
CA TYR A 638 16.56 35.83 5.16
C TYR A 638 17.26 34.68 5.89
N ALA A 639 18.59 34.58 5.81
CA ALA A 639 19.39 33.60 6.57
C ALA A 639 19.17 33.74 8.09
N SER A 640 18.99 34.97 8.59
CA SER A 640 18.73 35.24 10.01
C SER A 640 17.45 34.57 10.49
N ALA A 641 16.40 34.49 9.66
CA ALA A 641 15.16 33.79 10.04
C ALA A 641 15.35 32.27 10.20
N VAL A 642 16.29 31.66 9.45
CA VAL A 642 16.62 30.24 9.59
C VAL A 642 17.31 29.97 10.92
N LEU A 643 18.20 30.88 11.37
CA LEU A 643 18.95 30.72 12.61
C LEU A 643 18.09 30.69 13.89
N ILE A 644 16.81 31.07 13.83
CA ILE A 644 15.87 30.86 14.94
C ILE A 644 15.84 29.38 15.37
N GLU A 645 16.07 28.44 14.44
CA GLU A 645 16.15 27.00 14.77
C GLU A 645 17.30 26.67 15.74
N CYS A 646 18.40 27.43 15.67
CA CYS A 646 19.59 27.30 16.51
C CYS A 646 19.45 28.01 17.87
N VAL A 647 18.41 28.85 18.03
CA VAL A 647 18.16 29.58 19.28
C VAL A 647 17.39 28.69 20.26
N VAL A 648 17.81 28.70 21.53
CA VAL A 648 17.14 27.95 22.60
C VAL A 648 15.68 28.42 22.73
N ASN A 649 14.78 27.49 23.06
CA ASN A 649 13.34 27.74 23.00
C ASN A 649 12.92 29.01 23.78
N GLU A 650 13.50 29.25 24.96
CA GLU A 650 13.20 30.41 25.80
C GLU A 650 13.53 31.77 25.15
N LYS A 651 14.43 31.80 24.15
CA LYS A 651 14.86 33.03 23.47
C LYS A 651 14.33 33.16 22.03
N ARG A 652 13.58 32.19 21.49
CA ARG A 652 13.14 32.23 20.09
C ARG A 652 12.21 33.41 19.76
N ARG A 653 11.39 33.84 20.73
CA ARG A 653 10.55 35.05 20.59
C ARG A 653 11.40 36.30 20.44
N GLU A 654 12.39 36.47 21.32
CA GLU A 654 13.37 37.56 21.25
C GLU A 654 14.13 37.54 19.92
N ALA A 655 14.59 36.36 19.48
CA ALA A 655 15.28 36.22 18.20
C ALA A 655 14.40 36.61 17.00
N PHE A 656 13.11 36.23 17.01
CA PHE A 656 12.17 36.71 16.00
C PHE A 656 12.02 38.23 16.04
N ASP A 657 11.97 38.83 17.22
CA ASP A 657 11.81 40.27 17.39
C ASP A 657 13.02 41.08 16.86
N LEU A 658 14.21 40.49 16.82
CA LEU A 658 15.42 41.10 16.21
C LEU A 658 15.31 41.28 14.68
N LEU A 659 14.45 40.53 14.00
CA LEU A 659 14.36 40.57 12.54
C LEU A 659 13.73 41.87 12.01
N ASP A 660 14.21 42.33 10.86
CA ASP A 660 13.64 43.49 10.16
C ASP A 660 12.26 43.16 9.55
N SER A 661 11.45 44.19 9.30
CA SER A 661 10.11 44.02 8.73
C SER A 661 10.13 43.35 7.35
N CYS A 662 11.19 43.54 6.55
CA CYS A 662 11.32 42.86 5.25
C CYS A 662 11.43 41.34 5.36
N VAL A 663 11.92 40.83 6.50
CA VAL A 663 12.00 39.40 6.80
C VAL A 663 10.70 38.92 7.46
N LYS A 664 10.20 39.69 8.44
CA LYS A 664 8.96 39.37 9.18
C LYS A 664 7.70 39.38 8.31
N GLU A 665 7.66 40.22 7.28
CA GLU A 665 6.53 40.32 6.35
C GLU A 665 6.83 39.74 4.96
N GLY A 666 8.08 39.30 4.74
CA GLY A 666 8.53 38.69 3.49
C GLY A 666 8.27 37.18 3.41
N PRO A 667 8.94 36.48 2.48
CA PRO A 667 8.76 35.05 2.26
C PRO A 667 9.03 34.16 3.49
N MET A 668 9.82 34.65 4.45
CA MET A 668 10.19 33.90 5.67
C MET A 668 9.22 34.06 6.84
N LYS A 669 8.20 34.94 6.74
CA LYS A 669 7.23 35.25 7.81
C LYS A 669 6.75 34.00 8.53
N THR A 670 6.12 33.11 7.78
CA THR A 670 5.40 31.99 8.38
C THR A 670 6.34 30.91 8.92
N TYR A 671 7.50 30.73 8.30
CA TYR A 671 8.52 29.82 8.81
C TYR A 671 9.02 30.28 10.18
N ALA A 672 9.39 31.56 10.30
CA ALA A 672 9.92 32.14 11.53
C ALA A 672 8.88 32.13 12.67
N GLU A 673 7.64 32.56 12.40
CA GLU A 673 6.55 32.53 13.39
C GLU A 673 6.25 31.12 13.91
N THR A 674 6.33 30.11 13.04
CA THR A 674 6.06 28.72 13.40
C THR A 674 7.09 28.18 14.38
N LEU A 675 8.39 28.47 14.16
CA LEU A 675 9.46 28.06 15.07
C LEU A 675 9.27 28.63 16.48
N VAL A 676 8.77 29.87 16.58
CA VAL A 676 8.49 30.48 17.88
C VAL A 676 7.30 29.81 18.57
N LYS A 677 6.18 29.62 17.84
CA LYS A 677 4.99 28.95 18.40
C LYS A 677 5.30 27.54 18.90
N MET A 678 6.14 26.79 18.18
CA MET A 678 6.57 25.45 18.60
C MET A 678 7.40 25.50 19.89
N ALA A 679 8.34 26.45 20.00
CA ALA A 679 9.13 26.61 21.22
C ALA A 679 8.29 26.98 22.44
N GLU A 680 7.33 27.90 22.28
CA GLU A 680 6.40 28.28 23.35
C GLU A 680 5.56 27.08 23.84
N ALA A 681 5.07 26.25 22.90
CA ALA A 681 4.36 25.03 23.24
C ALA A 681 5.24 24.01 24.00
N GLU A 682 6.49 23.81 23.59
CA GLU A 682 7.42 22.90 24.28
C GLU A 682 7.79 23.38 25.69
N LEU A 683 8.01 24.68 25.87
CA LEU A 683 8.27 25.26 27.19
C LEU A 683 7.07 25.09 28.12
N TYR A 684 5.86 25.33 27.60
CA TYR A 684 4.64 25.10 28.35
C TYR A 684 4.52 23.63 28.82
N GLN A 685 4.81 22.68 27.93
CA GLN A 685 4.81 21.24 28.25
C GLN A 685 5.86 20.87 29.31
N LYS A 686 7.07 21.44 29.22
CA LYS A 686 8.15 21.19 30.19
C LYS A 686 7.76 21.67 31.59
N GLU A 687 7.14 22.85 31.68
CA GLU A 687 6.63 23.39 32.95
C GLU A 687 5.44 22.61 33.49
N ALA A 688 4.52 22.15 32.62
CA ALA A 688 3.43 21.27 33.01
C ALA A 688 3.94 19.95 33.62
N LYS A 689 4.96 19.33 33.02
CA LYS A 689 5.56 18.08 33.50
C LYS A 689 6.22 18.19 34.89
N LYS A 690 6.73 19.38 35.25
CA LYS A 690 7.23 19.64 36.61
C LYS A 690 6.11 19.62 37.65
N LYS A 691 4.90 20.05 37.25
CA LYS A 691 3.72 20.15 38.11
C LYS A 691 2.91 18.85 38.17
N VAL A 692 3.04 18.00 37.16
CA VAL A 692 2.30 16.72 37.02
C VAL A 692 3.24 15.56 37.35
N GLN A 693 3.51 15.37 38.65
CA GLN A 693 4.36 14.29 39.19
C GLN A 693 3.66 13.57 40.34
N VAL A 694 4.09 12.34 40.63
CA VAL A 694 3.59 11.57 41.78
C VAL A 694 3.78 12.36 43.07
N GLY A 695 2.73 12.44 43.89
CA GLY A 695 2.64 13.19 45.14
C GLY A 695 2.18 14.65 44.98
N MET A 696 2.17 15.20 43.76
CA MET A 696 1.68 16.56 43.50
C MET A 696 0.16 16.59 43.34
N VAL A 697 -0.46 17.73 43.67
CA VAL A 697 -1.90 17.95 43.44
C VAL A 697 -2.17 17.96 41.94
N ALA A 698 -3.14 17.17 41.49
CA ALA A 698 -3.53 17.11 40.09
C ALA A 698 -4.07 18.47 39.59
N PRO A 699 -3.61 19.00 38.44
CA PRO A 699 -4.09 20.28 37.92
C PRO A 699 -5.60 20.32 37.70
N GLU A 700 -6.26 21.37 38.19
CA GLU A 700 -7.70 21.50 38.03
C GLU A 700 -8.08 21.83 36.58
N PHE A 701 -9.20 21.26 36.12
CA PHE A 701 -9.83 21.61 34.87
C PHE A 701 -11.35 21.51 35.01
N LYS A 702 -12.05 22.15 34.08
CA LYS A 702 -13.50 22.08 33.96
C LYS A 702 -13.85 21.87 32.49
N LEU A 703 -14.49 20.75 32.18
CA LEU A 703 -14.85 20.36 30.81
C LEU A 703 -16.32 19.94 30.74
N LYS A 704 -16.85 19.85 29.52
CA LYS A 704 -18.23 19.41 29.29
C LYS A 704 -18.31 17.91 29.10
N ASP A 705 -19.32 17.30 29.72
CA ASP A 705 -19.68 15.90 29.52
C ASP A 705 -20.56 15.69 28.26
N LEU A 706 -20.98 14.45 28.04
CA LEU A 706 -21.86 14.06 26.93
C LEU A 706 -23.19 14.84 26.91
N ASN A 707 -23.68 15.30 28.05
CA ASN A 707 -24.93 16.05 28.17
C ASN A 707 -24.70 17.57 28.17
N GLY A 708 -23.46 18.02 27.98
CA GLY A 708 -23.08 19.43 28.04
C GLY A 708 -22.97 19.98 29.46
N LYS A 709 -23.10 19.13 30.48
CA LYS A 709 -22.93 19.50 31.89
C LYS A 709 -21.45 19.73 32.14
N ASP A 710 -21.15 20.81 32.85
CA ASP A 710 -19.80 21.04 33.32
C ASP A 710 -19.41 20.05 34.41
N VAL A 711 -18.23 19.45 34.27
CA VAL A 711 -17.63 18.50 35.22
C VAL A 711 -16.24 19.00 35.56
N SER A 712 -15.95 19.08 36.86
CA SER A 712 -14.65 19.51 37.41
C SER A 712 -13.95 18.32 38.06
N LEU A 713 -12.62 18.31 38.09
CA LEU A 713 -11.87 17.21 38.71
C LEU A 713 -12.13 17.12 40.22
N THR A 714 -12.32 18.28 40.86
CA THR A 714 -12.69 18.42 42.27
C THR A 714 -14.02 17.77 42.64
N ASP A 715 -14.92 17.52 41.69
CA ASP A 715 -16.20 16.84 41.92
C ASP A 715 -16.03 15.40 42.44
N PHE A 716 -14.83 14.83 42.33
CA PHE A 716 -14.51 13.44 42.67
C PHE A 716 -13.60 13.27 43.90
N ARG A 717 -13.40 14.33 44.70
CA ARG A 717 -12.64 14.24 45.97
C ARG A 717 -13.26 13.21 46.92
N GLY A 718 -12.41 12.55 47.70
CA GLY A 718 -12.83 11.45 48.59
C GLY A 718 -12.86 10.06 47.92
N LYS A 719 -12.57 9.96 46.62
CA LYS A 719 -12.40 8.69 45.88
C LYS A 719 -11.10 8.70 45.11
N TYR A 720 -10.57 7.52 44.81
CA TYR A 720 -9.56 7.42 43.77
C TYR A 720 -10.16 7.79 42.41
N VAL A 721 -9.36 8.39 41.53
CA VAL A 721 -9.76 8.75 40.17
C VAL A 721 -8.73 8.26 39.16
N VAL A 722 -9.17 7.71 38.03
CA VAL A 722 -8.34 7.51 36.85
C VAL A 722 -8.73 8.52 35.79
N LEU A 723 -7.80 9.43 35.44
CA LEU A 723 -7.89 10.23 34.22
C LEU A 723 -7.34 9.44 33.05
N ASP A 724 -8.15 9.21 32.03
CA ASP A 724 -7.80 8.51 30.79
C ASP A 724 -7.80 9.49 29.61
N PHE A 725 -6.63 9.83 29.11
CA PHE A 725 -6.48 10.69 27.94
C PHE A 725 -6.52 9.84 26.67
N TRP A 726 -7.47 10.10 25.78
CA TRP A 726 -7.74 9.27 24.59
C TRP A 726 -8.23 10.07 23.38
N GLY A 727 -8.52 9.39 22.27
CA GLY A 727 -9.22 9.96 21.10
C GLY A 727 -9.80 8.87 20.20
N SER A 728 -10.85 9.17 19.43
CA SER A 728 -11.51 8.24 18.50
C SER A 728 -10.58 7.74 17.39
N TRP A 729 -9.53 8.49 17.09
CA TRP A 729 -8.47 8.15 16.15
C TRP A 729 -7.39 7.22 16.74
N CYS A 730 -7.40 6.99 18.05
CA CYS A 730 -6.40 6.19 18.76
C CYS A 730 -6.83 4.71 18.85
N VAL A 731 -6.27 3.87 17.98
CA VAL A 731 -6.57 2.42 17.91
C VAL A 731 -6.28 1.70 19.23
N TRP A 732 -5.17 2.03 19.90
CA TRP A 732 -4.78 1.39 21.16
C TRP A 732 -5.70 1.77 22.33
N CYS A 733 -6.22 3.01 22.34
CA CYS A 733 -7.19 3.46 23.31
C CYS A 733 -8.48 2.62 23.21
N ILE A 734 -9.00 2.45 21.98
CA ILE A 734 -10.22 1.67 21.73
C ILE A 734 -10.03 0.19 22.12
N LYS A 735 -8.86 -0.39 21.81
CA LYS A 735 -8.53 -1.77 22.20
C LYS A 735 -8.47 -2.00 23.71
N GLY A 736 -8.14 -0.97 24.50
CA GLY A 736 -8.08 -1.06 25.97
C GLY A 736 -9.44 -1.06 26.66
N PHE A 737 -10.49 -0.52 26.01
CA PHE A 737 -11.81 -0.37 26.65
C PHE A 737 -12.44 -1.65 27.20
N PRO A 738 -12.33 -2.85 26.58
CA PRO A 738 -12.84 -4.08 27.18
C PRO A 738 -12.23 -4.39 28.55
N ASP A 739 -10.92 -4.20 28.72
CA ASP A 739 -10.24 -4.49 29.98
C ASP A 739 -10.43 -3.36 31.00
N MET A 740 -10.49 -2.09 30.54
CA MET A 740 -10.93 -0.97 31.38
C MET A 740 -12.34 -1.19 31.94
N LYS A 741 -13.28 -1.71 31.15
CA LYS A 741 -14.63 -2.04 31.62
C LYS A 741 -14.62 -3.13 32.69
N LYS A 742 -13.82 -4.19 32.52
CA LYS A 742 -13.68 -5.24 33.54
C LYS A 742 -13.10 -4.67 34.85
N SER A 743 -12.04 -3.86 34.74
CA SER A 743 -11.40 -3.23 35.90
C SER A 743 -12.31 -2.24 36.60
N TYR A 744 -13.02 -1.41 35.84
CA TYR A 744 -13.98 -0.46 36.37
C TYR A 744 -15.10 -1.18 37.11
N GLU A 745 -15.71 -2.21 36.52
CA GLU A 745 -16.78 -2.97 37.17
C GLU A 745 -16.33 -3.59 38.50
N LYS A 746 -15.09 -4.10 38.54
CA LYS A 746 -14.49 -4.68 39.74
C LYS A 746 -14.28 -3.66 40.86
N HIS A 747 -13.92 -2.41 40.52
CA HIS A 747 -13.41 -1.43 41.48
C HIS A 747 -14.28 -0.18 41.69
N LYS A 748 -15.34 0.03 40.91
CA LYS A 748 -16.16 1.27 40.85
C LYS A 748 -16.73 1.79 42.17
N VAL A 749 -16.72 0.97 43.23
CA VAL A 749 -17.09 1.41 44.59
C VAL A 749 -16.00 2.31 45.19
N LYS A 750 -14.72 1.99 44.94
CA LYS A 750 -13.54 2.67 45.50
C LYS A 750 -12.91 3.68 44.54
N ILE A 751 -13.10 3.54 43.22
CA ILE A 751 -12.46 4.37 42.18
C ILE A 751 -13.45 4.82 41.10
N GLU A 752 -13.26 6.02 40.55
CA GLU A 752 -14.00 6.54 39.39
C GLU A 752 -13.08 6.71 38.17
N PHE A 753 -13.58 6.44 36.97
CA PHE A 753 -12.85 6.65 35.71
C PHE A 753 -13.40 7.88 35.00
N ILE A 754 -12.51 8.73 34.48
CA ILE A 754 -12.84 9.93 33.71
C ILE A 754 -12.01 9.92 32.44
N SER A 755 -12.64 9.65 31.30
CA SER A 755 -11.95 9.67 30.00
C SER A 755 -12.11 11.04 29.34
N ILE A 756 -11.00 11.64 28.91
CA ILE A 756 -10.90 12.95 28.26
C ILE A 756 -10.46 12.72 26.81
N ALA A 757 -11.36 13.02 25.87
CA ALA A 757 -11.04 12.96 24.44
C ALA A 757 -10.32 14.22 23.99
N CYS A 758 -9.13 14.05 23.42
CA CYS A 758 -8.23 15.12 23.01
C CYS A 758 -7.97 15.06 21.51
N ARG A 759 -7.79 16.23 20.89
CA ARG A 759 -7.49 16.37 19.44
C ARG A 759 -8.51 15.63 18.57
N ASP A 760 -9.78 15.69 18.95
CA ASP A 760 -10.87 14.99 18.29
C ASP A 760 -11.94 16.00 17.83
N SER A 761 -12.93 15.53 17.05
CA SER A 761 -14.16 16.30 16.83
C SER A 761 -15.26 15.79 17.75
N ASP A 762 -16.11 16.71 18.23
CA ASP A 762 -17.25 16.39 19.10
C ASP A 762 -18.11 15.26 18.53
N ALA A 763 -18.39 15.29 17.21
CA ALA A 763 -19.16 14.26 16.53
C ALA A 763 -18.51 12.86 16.57
N LYS A 764 -17.20 12.77 16.32
CA LYS A 764 -16.47 11.49 16.31
C LYS A 764 -16.32 10.93 17.72
N TRP A 765 -16.00 11.78 18.69
CA TRP A 765 -15.93 11.42 20.09
C TRP A 765 -17.26 10.83 20.59
N ARG A 766 -18.39 11.52 20.39
CA ARG A 766 -19.72 11.04 20.79
C ARG A 766 -20.06 9.69 20.19
N THR A 767 -19.72 9.49 18.92
CA THR A 767 -19.94 8.22 18.22
C THR A 767 -19.13 7.10 18.86
N ALA A 768 -17.83 7.33 19.07
CA ALA A 768 -16.93 6.34 19.66
C ALA A 768 -17.34 5.96 21.10
N VAL A 769 -17.78 6.91 21.92
CA VAL A 769 -18.30 6.64 23.27
C VAL A 769 -19.52 5.73 23.23
N LYS A 770 -20.48 6.02 22.33
CA LYS A 770 -21.70 5.25 22.17
C LYS A 770 -21.42 3.82 21.70
N GLU A 771 -20.58 3.66 20.68
CA GLU A 771 -20.25 2.35 20.10
C GLU A 771 -19.52 1.42 21.08
N ASN A 772 -18.64 1.98 21.91
CA ASN A 772 -17.87 1.20 22.88
C ASN A 772 -18.61 0.98 24.21
N ALA A 773 -19.78 1.61 24.37
CA ALA A 773 -20.61 1.58 25.57
C ALA A 773 -19.79 1.85 26.84
N LEU A 774 -19.08 2.99 26.86
CA LEU A 774 -18.22 3.38 27.99
C LEU A 774 -19.10 3.84 29.17
N PRO A 775 -19.08 3.14 30.32
CA PRO A 775 -20.06 3.37 31.38
C PRO A 775 -19.67 4.46 32.40
N TRP A 776 -18.44 4.97 32.34
CA TRP A 776 -17.91 5.98 33.26
C TRP A 776 -17.90 7.39 32.63
N VAL A 777 -17.40 8.39 33.35
CA VAL A 777 -17.47 9.80 32.93
C VAL A 777 -16.67 10.05 31.65
N GLN A 778 -17.28 10.75 30.70
CA GLN A 778 -16.68 11.09 29.40
C GLN A 778 -16.68 12.59 29.19
N LEU A 779 -15.52 13.17 28.91
CA LEU A 779 -15.30 14.61 28.70
C LEU A 779 -14.65 14.87 27.34
N PHE A 780 -14.96 16.02 26.73
CA PHE A 780 -14.36 16.46 25.47
C PHE A 780 -13.53 17.72 25.65
N ASN A 781 -12.32 17.71 25.09
CA ASN A 781 -11.43 18.87 25.08
C ASN A 781 -11.04 19.25 23.66
N ASP A 782 -11.61 20.37 23.17
CA ASP A 782 -11.35 20.92 21.84
C ASP A 782 -10.10 21.81 21.77
N GLY A 783 -9.45 22.03 22.92
CA GLY A 783 -8.19 22.76 23.04
C GLY A 783 -8.30 24.29 22.90
N LYS A 784 -9.51 24.86 22.81
CA LYS A 784 -9.67 26.32 22.59
C LYS A 784 -9.51 27.15 23.86
N ASP A 785 -10.22 26.79 24.92
CA ASP A 785 -10.20 27.52 26.19
C ASP A 785 -9.04 27.06 27.08
N ILE A 786 -8.83 25.74 27.11
CA ILE A 786 -7.73 25.08 27.82
C ILE A 786 -7.36 23.82 27.05
N ASP A 787 -6.06 23.56 26.87
CA ASP A 787 -5.57 22.26 26.38
C ASP A 787 -5.22 21.40 27.59
N VAL A 788 -6.14 20.50 27.98
CA VAL A 788 -5.99 19.67 29.18
C VAL A 788 -4.92 18.59 28.95
N ALA A 789 -4.73 18.12 27.72
CA ALA A 789 -3.62 17.23 27.40
C ALA A 789 -2.28 17.95 27.63
N ALA A 790 -2.16 19.21 27.23
CA ALA A 790 -0.98 20.01 27.51
C ALA A 790 -0.81 20.34 29.01
N LEU A 791 -1.90 20.65 29.71
CA LEU A 791 -1.90 20.89 31.16
C LEU A 791 -1.35 19.69 31.95
N TYR A 792 -1.63 18.48 31.49
CA TYR A 792 -1.17 17.22 32.10
C TYR A 792 0.11 16.65 31.47
N ALA A 793 0.79 17.40 30.60
CA ALA A 793 2.00 16.97 29.89
C ALA A 793 1.85 15.65 29.10
N VAL A 794 0.67 15.42 28.51
CA VAL A 794 0.34 14.21 27.76
C VAL A 794 0.99 14.25 26.37
N ASN A 795 1.98 13.38 26.17
CA ASN A 795 2.75 13.27 24.92
C ASN A 795 2.44 12.01 24.10
N GLY A 796 1.53 11.16 24.57
CA GLY A 796 1.13 9.92 23.91
C GLY A 796 -0.22 9.42 24.40
N TYR A 797 -0.91 8.66 23.56
CA TYR A 797 -2.26 8.15 23.83
C TYR A 797 -2.30 6.62 23.69
N PRO A 798 -2.98 5.90 24.60
CA PRO A 798 -3.61 6.42 25.80
C PRO A 798 -2.58 6.81 26.87
N THR A 799 -2.96 7.71 27.77
CA THR A 799 -2.22 7.98 29.02
C THR A 799 -3.21 7.91 30.18
N LYS A 800 -2.85 7.19 31.26
CA LYS A 800 -3.67 7.05 32.47
C LYS A 800 -2.99 7.75 33.65
N CYS A 801 -3.69 8.63 34.35
CA CYS A 801 -3.21 9.27 35.58
C CYS A 801 -4.12 8.88 36.74
N ILE A 802 -3.58 8.20 37.74
CA ILE A 802 -4.30 7.80 38.95
C ILE A 802 -4.11 8.89 40.00
N ILE A 803 -5.21 9.30 40.64
CA ILE A 803 -5.28 10.36 41.64
C ILE A 803 -5.92 9.79 42.91
N ASP A 804 -5.39 10.13 44.07
CA ASP A 804 -5.90 9.72 45.39
C ASP A 804 -7.12 10.56 45.85
N PRO A 805 -7.83 10.13 46.92
CA PRO A 805 -8.97 10.86 47.49
C PRO A 805 -8.68 12.33 47.84
N GLU A 806 -7.45 12.66 48.22
CA GLU A 806 -6.99 14.01 48.55
C GLU A 806 -6.71 14.87 47.30
N GLY A 807 -6.71 14.25 46.11
CA GLY A 807 -6.48 14.93 44.84
C GLY A 807 -5.02 14.96 44.38
N LYS A 808 -4.16 14.13 44.93
CA LYS A 808 -2.75 14.01 44.54
C LYS A 808 -2.55 12.86 43.56
N ILE A 809 -1.60 13.05 42.64
CA ILE A 809 -1.25 12.05 41.64
C ILE A 809 -0.52 10.89 42.32
N VAL A 810 -1.01 9.67 42.13
CA VAL A 810 -0.43 8.43 42.67
C VAL A 810 0.48 7.76 41.65
N ARG A 811 0.05 7.71 40.38
CA ARG A 811 0.80 7.05 39.31
C ARG A 811 0.35 7.53 37.94
N ILE A 812 1.28 7.54 36.98
CA ILE A 812 1.00 7.85 35.57
C ILE A 812 1.50 6.68 34.71
N PHE A 813 0.67 6.23 33.79
CA PHE A 813 0.97 5.19 32.80
C PHE A 813 0.85 5.77 31.40
N SER A 814 1.80 5.43 30.53
CA SER A 814 1.75 5.77 29.10
C SER A 814 1.58 4.48 28.29
N GLY A 815 0.63 4.49 27.36
CA GLY A 815 0.22 3.31 26.61
C GLY A 815 -0.83 2.46 27.34
N GLU A 816 -1.26 1.39 26.66
CA GLU A 816 -2.21 0.41 27.18
C GLU A 816 -1.43 -0.85 27.59
N SER A 817 -1.44 -1.22 28.89
CA SER A 817 -0.66 -2.34 29.41
C SER A 817 -1.34 -3.05 30.58
N ALA A 818 -1.01 -4.34 30.77
CA ALA A 818 -1.48 -5.14 31.91
C ALA A 818 -1.03 -4.57 33.27
N GLU A 819 0.14 -3.91 33.30
CA GLU A 819 0.73 -3.32 34.51
C GLU A 819 -0.21 -2.31 35.18
N PHE A 820 -0.91 -1.49 34.40
CA PHE A 820 -1.89 -0.54 34.92
C PHE A 820 -2.99 -1.24 35.72
N TYR A 821 -3.53 -2.34 35.20
CA TYR A 821 -4.61 -3.10 35.85
C TYR A 821 -4.13 -3.84 37.10
N THR A 822 -2.95 -4.47 37.04
CA THR A 822 -2.34 -5.10 38.21
C THR A 822 -2.07 -4.08 39.31
N TYR A 823 -1.57 -2.90 38.96
CA TYR A 823 -1.35 -1.82 39.92
C TYR A 823 -2.66 -1.34 40.57
N LEU A 824 -3.73 -1.19 39.79
CA LEU A 824 -5.05 -0.84 40.33
C LEU A 824 -5.59 -1.91 41.28
N ASP A 825 -5.45 -3.19 40.91
CA ASP A 825 -5.82 -4.30 41.78
C ASP A 825 -5.07 -4.24 43.11
N ASP A 826 -3.76 -3.98 43.10
CA ASP A 826 -2.95 -3.93 44.30
C ASP A 826 -3.23 -2.69 45.16
N LEU A 827 -3.41 -1.52 44.54
CA LEU A 827 -3.72 -0.27 45.22
C LEU A 827 -5.07 -0.32 45.95
N LEU A 828 -6.04 -1.05 45.40
CA LEU A 828 -7.43 -1.07 45.87
C LEU A 828 -7.80 -2.35 46.64
N LYS A 829 -6.82 -3.21 46.96
CA LYS A 829 -7.01 -4.42 47.78
C LYS A 829 -7.66 -4.14 49.13
#